data_AF-S9S9W8-F1
#
_entry.id   AF-S9S9W8-F1
#
_cell.length_a   1.000
_cell.length_b   1.000
_cell.length_c   1.000
_cell.angle_alpha   90.00
_cell.angle_beta   90.00
_cell.angle_gamma   90.00
#
_symmetry.space_group_name_H-M   'P 1'
#
loop_
_entity.id
_entity.type
_entity.pdbx_description
1 polymer ?
#
loop_
_entity_poly.entity_id
_entity_poly.type
_entity_poly.pdbx_seq_one_letter_code
_entity_poly.pdbx_strand_id
1 'polypeptide(L)'
;MTGHIQVGDVAPRVQYVANGSQTVFPYPFPIFTESDIEVWIGAARVAASAYFVAGAGSSEGGAVTLAAPPPPATIVTLRRRLTLRRTSDFHDDGIIRAKVVNDEFDYQTMSVQQVAEDVDRAVKRAHTSSSKADLTLPDPVPGRAIKWNAAASGLENSAIDVDQVLAQAMGGAAEAVASAASASVSAMTATARAADATSAASTATAAADRAVALVGFTLDSDPTLAANSDSRIATQKAVRAYAESAAGQATNAAIAAIDPLKAQIALANLRQLLTSSVASGALVQGYQWELATNEWSASTGQTLVTASPNYYTNAVYVRRTFAYTGAVQSETVPAGAIAATVKLWGAGGGATTQASPYNDYGGAGGFTTATIPVTPGQTLAIIVGQGGWNNTSSTFGGGGGVSGTTDSGHYPGTGGGYTGLFNGSVSQANALALAGGGGGAGNKSDDGWSGGAGGGTSGEASKSSVQGGTQTQGGQSCNPGSALQGGNGTNGAGGGGGGYYGGAGGNVSYYPGGGGSGYITPGATNAAFITSPDHVSAPNTTDPAYPGGIVGAGGKYSLDTGRAGNGYAVITYTIKSDMVLTSDAIPVASAPAYASLHALYRDDSGTAVLGTDLTAEISRDGGTTWTAAAIAVLAAYDGTYALIRARAALAAQPVGTSLVARIKTLNLKAQRIAAPALYAE
;
A
#
# COMPACT_ATOMS: atom_id res chain seq x y z
N MET A 1 30.31 -76.51 -21.89
CA MET A 1 29.70 -75.49 -21.02
C MET A 1 29.31 -74.31 -21.89
N THR A 2 28.08 -74.35 -22.40
CA THR A 2 27.48 -73.38 -23.31
C THR A 2 26.50 -72.53 -22.51
N GLY A 3 27.01 -71.56 -21.75
CA GLY A 3 26.20 -70.66 -20.94
C GLY A 3 25.39 -69.70 -21.80
N HIS A 4 24.16 -69.40 -21.39
CA HIS A 4 23.41 -68.23 -21.84
C HIS A 4 23.88 -67.02 -21.04
N ILE A 5 23.59 -65.81 -21.54
CA ILE A 5 23.94 -64.57 -20.85
C ILE A 5 23.15 -64.49 -19.55
N GLN A 6 23.79 -64.21 -18.42
CA GLN A 6 23.06 -63.90 -17.19
C GLN A 6 22.72 -62.41 -17.17
N VAL A 7 21.43 -62.08 -17.03
CA VAL A 7 20.97 -60.69 -16.93
C VAL A 7 20.80 -60.30 -15.46
N GLY A 8 21.81 -59.62 -14.91
CA GLY A 8 21.77 -59.09 -13.54
C GLY A 8 20.97 -57.79 -13.40
N ASP A 9 20.72 -57.36 -12.15
CA ASP A 9 20.12 -56.06 -11.81
C ASP A 9 21.14 -54.93 -11.95
N VAL A 10 21.55 -54.66 -13.19
CA VAL A 10 22.49 -53.59 -13.52
C VAL A 10 21.82 -52.65 -14.51
N ALA A 11 21.91 -51.35 -14.24
CA ALA A 11 21.36 -50.33 -15.13
C ALA A 11 22.01 -50.45 -16.53
N PRO A 12 21.22 -50.43 -17.62
CA PRO A 12 21.73 -50.61 -18.99
C PRO A 12 22.43 -49.35 -19.54
N ARG A 13 23.05 -48.56 -18.66
CA ARG A 13 23.68 -47.27 -18.95
C ARG A 13 24.76 -46.96 -17.93
N VAL A 14 25.89 -46.44 -18.40
CA VAL A 14 26.98 -45.93 -17.58
C VAL A 14 27.54 -44.63 -18.15
N GLN A 15 28.06 -43.76 -17.28
CA GLN A 15 28.70 -42.50 -17.66
C GLN A 15 30.09 -42.38 -17.06
N TYR A 16 30.99 -41.77 -17.83
CA TYR A 16 32.35 -41.46 -17.44
C TYR A 16 32.65 -39.99 -17.73
N VAL A 17 33.47 -39.37 -16.89
CA VAL A 17 34.09 -38.08 -17.20
C VAL A 17 35.43 -38.35 -17.87
N ALA A 18 35.61 -37.87 -19.10
CA ALA A 18 36.87 -38.05 -19.83
C ALA A 18 37.99 -37.20 -19.22
N ASN A 19 39.19 -37.77 -19.12
CA ASN A 19 40.38 -37.10 -18.61
C ASN A 19 41.24 -36.44 -19.71
N GLY A 20 40.82 -36.51 -20.98
CA GLY A 20 41.57 -35.98 -22.12
C GLY A 20 42.59 -36.94 -22.73
N SER A 21 42.83 -38.12 -22.14
CA SER A 21 43.82 -39.09 -22.64
C SER A 21 43.34 -40.54 -22.73
N GLN A 22 42.27 -40.91 -22.00
CA GLN A 22 41.72 -42.26 -22.00
C GLN A 22 40.87 -42.52 -23.25
N THR A 23 41.05 -43.70 -23.86
CA THR A 23 40.27 -44.15 -25.02
C THR A 23 39.39 -45.35 -24.71
N VAL A 24 39.65 -46.07 -23.62
CA VAL A 24 38.92 -47.29 -23.23
C VAL A 24 37.96 -46.98 -22.09
N PHE A 25 36.69 -47.38 -22.26
CA PHE A 25 35.60 -47.15 -21.33
C PHE A 25 34.84 -48.46 -21.10
N PRO A 26 34.88 -49.04 -19.89
CA PRO A 26 34.15 -50.28 -19.61
C PRO A 26 32.63 -50.07 -19.60
N TYR A 27 31.85 -51.12 -19.80
CA TYR A 27 30.41 -51.13 -19.57
C TYR A 27 30.04 -52.38 -18.76
N PRO A 28 29.33 -52.25 -17.61
CA PRO A 28 29.11 -53.34 -16.66
C PRO A 28 27.83 -54.15 -16.93
N PHE A 29 27.20 -53.98 -18.10
CA PHE A 29 25.93 -54.62 -18.44
C PHE A 29 26.07 -55.50 -19.68
N PRO A 30 25.35 -56.63 -19.76
CA PRO A 30 25.43 -57.51 -20.92
C PRO A 30 24.79 -56.92 -22.17
N ILE A 31 25.36 -57.23 -23.34
CA ILE A 31 24.82 -56.97 -24.69
C ILE A 31 24.91 -58.25 -25.54
N PHE A 32 23.99 -58.47 -26.49
CA PHE A 32 24.02 -59.65 -27.36
C PHE A 32 25.00 -59.50 -28.53
N THR A 33 25.00 -58.33 -29.15
CA THR A 33 25.83 -57.99 -30.30
C THR A 33 26.48 -56.63 -30.10
N GLU A 34 27.56 -56.36 -30.84
CA GLU A 34 28.23 -55.05 -30.81
C GLU A 34 27.32 -53.91 -31.27
N SER A 35 26.27 -54.18 -32.05
CA SER A 35 25.27 -53.18 -32.47
C SER A 35 24.27 -52.79 -31.38
N ASP A 36 24.19 -53.55 -30.28
CA ASP A 36 23.26 -53.30 -29.19
C ASP A 36 23.76 -52.26 -28.18
N ILE A 37 24.82 -51.50 -28.50
CA ILE A 37 25.34 -50.43 -27.67
C ILE A 37 25.37 -49.10 -28.44
N GLU A 38 25.04 -48.02 -27.74
CA GLU A 38 25.21 -46.66 -28.24
C GLU A 38 26.22 -45.89 -27.39
N VAL A 39 27.04 -45.11 -28.07
CA VAL A 39 28.12 -44.32 -27.48
C VAL A 39 27.86 -42.86 -27.77
N TRP A 40 27.93 -42.03 -26.73
CA TRP A 40 27.70 -40.58 -26.81
C TRP A 40 28.86 -39.84 -26.16
N ILE A 41 29.29 -38.75 -26.79
CA ILE A 41 30.28 -37.80 -26.26
C ILE A 41 29.59 -36.45 -26.14
N GLY A 42 29.37 -35.99 -24.92
CA GLY A 42 28.48 -34.87 -24.63
C GLY A 42 27.05 -35.18 -25.11
N ALA A 43 26.51 -34.33 -25.97
CA ALA A 43 25.18 -34.50 -26.58
C ALA A 43 25.21 -35.18 -27.96
N ALA A 44 26.39 -35.52 -28.49
CA ALA A 44 26.53 -36.07 -29.84
C ALA A 44 26.67 -37.60 -29.81
N ARG A 45 25.88 -38.29 -30.65
CA ARG A 45 26.01 -39.74 -30.87
C ARG A 45 27.24 -40.02 -31.72
N VAL A 46 28.10 -40.92 -31.26
CA VAL A 46 29.27 -41.37 -32.00
C VAL A 46 28.84 -42.45 -33.02
N ALA A 47 29.32 -42.34 -34.25
CA ALA A 47 29.08 -43.35 -35.28
C ALA A 47 29.75 -44.68 -34.90
N ALA A 48 29.10 -45.81 -35.21
CA ALA A 48 29.61 -47.14 -34.89
C ALA A 48 31.00 -47.45 -35.49
N SER A 49 31.38 -46.79 -36.58
CA SER A 49 32.71 -46.92 -37.19
C SER A 49 33.84 -46.22 -36.42
N ALA A 50 33.52 -45.37 -35.43
CA ALA A 50 34.49 -44.56 -34.69
C ALA A 50 34.87 -45.17 -33.33
N TYR A 51 34.36 -46.36 -33.01
CA TYR A 51 34.72 -47.11 -31.79
C TYR A 51 34.67 -48.61 -32.03
N PHE A 52 35.37 -49.35 -31.18
CA PHE A 52 35.36 -50.81 -31.14
C PHE A 52 34.69 -51.30 -29.86
N VAL A 53 33.85 -52.33 -29.95
CA VAL A 53 33.13 -52.90 -28.81
C VAL A 53 33.69 -54.29 -28.53
N ALA A 54 34.20 -54.50 -27.32
CA ALA A 54 34.61 -55.81 -26.82
C ALA A 54 33.61 -56.31 -25.78
N GLY A 55 33.47 -57.63 -25.65
CA GLY A 55 32.66 -58.27 -24.60
C GLY A 55 31.18 -58.52 -24.95
N ALA A 56 30.79 -58.39 -26.23
CA ALA A 56 29.46 -58.84 -26.66
C ALA A 56 29.26 -60.34 -26.39
N GLY A 57 28.10 -60.71 -25.85
CA GLY A 57 27.81 -62.08 -25.39
C GLY A 57 28.31 -62.41 -23.98
N SER A 58 29.01 -61.50 -23.30
CA SER A 58 29.46 -61.67 -21.91
C SER A 58 28.39 -61.22 -20.90
N SER A 59 28.27 -61.92 -19.78
CA SER A 59 27.33 -61.56 -18.70
C SER A 59 27.80 -60.35 -17.90
N GLU A 60 29.12 -60.18 -17.74
CA GLU A 60 29.73 -59.08 -16.96
C GLU A 60 29.87 -57.77 -17.77
N GLY A 61 29.40 -57.76 -19.02
CA GLY A 61 29.65 -56.67 -19.97
C GLY A 61 31.07 -56.71 -20.56
N GLY A 62 31.60 -55.54 -20.90
CA GLY A 62 32.83 -55.41 -21.69
C GLY A 62 33.40 -54.00 -21.71
N ALA A 63 33.99 -53.58 -22.84
CA ALA A 63 34.52 -52.24 -22.98
C ALA A 63 34.35 -51.67 -24.40
N VAL A 64 34.19 -50.35 -24.47
CA VAL A 64 34.21 -49.56 -25.70
C VAL A 64 35.57 -48.86 -25.80
N THR A 65 36.23 -49.01 -26.94
CA THR A 65 37.48 -48.32 -27.26
C THR A 65 37.23 -47.28 -28.35
N LEU A 66 37.40 -46.01 -28.03
CA LEU A 66 37.27 -44.89 -28.96
C LEU A 66 38.55 -44.72 -29.80
N ALA A 67 38.39 -44.32 -31.07
CA ALA A 67 39.53 -44.07 -31.96
C ALA A 67 40.41 -42.89 -31.52
N ALA A 68 39.85 -41.92 -30.79
CA ALA A 68 40.56 -40.77 -30.23
C ALA A 68 40.06 -40.46 -28.80
N PRO A 69 40.93 -39.97 -27.91
CA PRO A 69 40.53 -39.62 -26.55
C PRO A 69 39.57 -38.42 -26.57
N PRO A 70 38.41 -38.48 -25.87
CA PRO A 70 37.51 -37.34 -25.76
C PRO A 70 38.16 -36.18 -24.99
N PRO A 71 37.78 -34.92 -25.26
CA PRO A 71 38.30 -33.77 -24.53
C PRO A 71 38.08 -33.89 -23.01
N PRO A 72 39.01 -33.35 -22.19
CA PRO A 72 38.88 -33.42 -20.74
C PRO A 72 37.55 -32.79 -20.27
N ALA A 73 36.99 -33.34 -19.18
CA ALA A 73 35.69 -32.98 -18.61
C ALA A 73 34.46 -33.23 -19.50
N THR A 74 34.61 -33.90 -20.65
CA THR A 74 33.47 -34.31 -21.47
C THR A 74 32.83 -35.59 -20.93
N ILE A 75 31.50 -35.64 -20.90
CA ILE A 75 30.77 -36.84 -20.48
C ILE A 75 30.72 -37.85 -21.62
N VAL A 76 31.21 -39.06 -21.36
CA VAL A 76 31.05 -40.23 -22.24
C VAL A 76 29.92 -41.07 -21.68
N THR A 77 28.89 -41.33 -22.47
CA THR A 77 27.75 -42.17 -22.08
C THR A 77 27.73 -43.43 -22.93
N LEU A 78 27.73 -44.58 -22.29
CA LEU A 78 27.52 -45.88 -22.92
C LEU A 78 26.16 -46.40 -22.49
N ARG A 79 25.31 -46.81 -23.42
CA ARG A 79 23.99 -47.38 -23.10
C ARG A 79 23.66 -48.55 -24.02
N ARG A 80 23.02 -49.59 -23.47
CA ARG A 80 22.44 -50.67 -24.26
C ARG A 80 21.20 -50.15 -25.01
N ARG A 81 21.09 -50.50 -26.30
CA ARG A 81 19.93 -50.21 -27.13
C ARG A 81 19.53 -51.40 -27.99
N LEU A 82 18.55 -52.18 -27.51
CA LEU A 82 17.93 -53.28 -28.21
C LEU A 82 16.80 -52.79 -29.15
N THR A 83 16.65 -53.47 -30.29
CA THR A 83 15.48 -53.33 -31.17
C THR A 83 14.31 -54.12 -30.59
N LEU A 84 13.39 -53.46 -29.87
CA LEU A 84 12.31 -54.15 -29.15
C LEU A 84 11.40 -54.99 -30.07
N ARG A 85 11.68 -56.30 -30.16
CA ARG A 85 10.88 -57.31 -30.87
C ARG A 85 11.11 -58.67 -30.23
N ARG A 86 10.17 -59.60 -30.37
CA ARG A 86 10.44 -61.01 -30.07
C ARG A 86 11.43 -61.57 -31.09
N THR A 87 12.33 -62.43 -30.63
CA THR A 87 13.41 -62.97 -31.48
C THR A 87 13.23 -64.44 -31.82
N SER A 88 12.41 -65.15 -31.03
CA SER A 88 12.12 -66.56 -31.21
C SER A 88 10.61 -66.83 -31.33
N ASP A 89 10.29 -67.87 -32.10
CA ASP A 89 8.97 -68.46 -32.22
C ASP A 89 9.01 -69.92 -31.76
N PHE A 90 8.02 -70.35 -30.98
CA PHE A 90 7.93 -71.71 -30.44
C PHE A 90 6.78 -72.42 -31.16
N HIS A 91 7.10 -73.44 -31.94
CA HIS A 91 6.10 -74.21 -32.69
C HIS A 91 5.37 -75.23 -31.81
N ASP A 92 4.09 -75.45 -32.10
CA ASP A 92 3.32 -76.59 -31.56
C ASP A 92 4.04 -77.90 -31.91
N ASP A 93 4.09 -78.82 -30.94
CA ASP A 93 4.80 -80.11 -31.02
C ASP A 93 6.33 -80.01 -31.26
N GLY A 94 6.91 -78.81 -31.22
CA GLY A 94 8.35 -78.56 -31.34
C GLY A 94 9.14 -78.85 -30.07
N ILE A 95 10.39 -79.32 -30.20
CA ILE A 95 11.29 -79.52 -29.06
C ILE A 95 11.70 -78.16 -28.48
N ILE A 96 11.32 -77.90 -27.24
CA ILE A 96 11.73 -76.70 -26.50
C ILE A 96 13.19 -76.84 -26.07
N ARG A 97 14.09 -76.07 -26.71
CA ARG A 97 15.51 -76.04 -26.36
C ARG A 97 15.75 -75.02 -25.26
N ALA A 98 16.28 -75.46 -24.12
CA ALA A 98 16.57 -74.60 -22.97
C ALA A 98 17.38 -73.34 -23.33
N LYS A 99 18.34 -73.45 -24.27
CA LYS A 99 19.11 -72.29 -24.73
C LYS A 99 18.23 -71.21 -25.39
N VAL A 100 17.35 -71.60 -26.32
CA VAL A 100 16.49 -70.66 -27.06
C VAL A 100 15.51 -69.99 -26.11
N VAL A 101 14.97 -70.74 -25.14
CA VAL A 101 14.09 -70.20 -24.11
C VAL A 101 14.83 -69.21 -23.20
N ASN A 102 16.03 -69.57 -22.73
CA ASN A 102 16.82 -68.68 -21.89
C ASN A 102 17.22 -67.40 -22.66
N ASP A 103 17.71 -67.52 -23.89
CA ASP A 103 18.07 -66.35 -24.70
C ASP A 103 16.86 -65.41 -24.91
N GLU A 104 15.65 -65.96 -25.12
CA GLU A 104 14.43 -65.17 -25.25
C GLU A 104 14.03 -64.49 -23.93
N PHE A 105 14.12 -65.19 -22.78
CA PHE A 105 13.86 -64.58 -21.47
C PHE A 105 14.89 -63.53 -21.10
N ASP A 106 16.17 -63.73 -21.46
CA ASP A 106 17.22 -62.74 -21.30
C ASP A 106 16.91 -61.49 -22.14
N TYR A 107 16.50 -61.69 -23.40
CA TYR A 107 16.13 -60.61 -24.31
C TYR A 107 14.95 -59.78 -23.78
N GLN A 108 13.91 -60.46 -23.28
CA GLN A 108 12.75 -59.81 -22.67
C GLN A 108 13.12 -59.06 -21.39
N THR A 109 13.95 -59.66 -20.53
CA THR A 109 14.43 -59.02 -19.29
C THR A 109 15.24 -57.76 -19.60
N MET A 110 16.16 -57.83 -20.57
CA MET A 110 16.93 -56.67 -21.00
C MET A 110 16.07 -55.57 -21.64
N SER A 111 15.03 -55.96 -22.37
CA SER A 111 14.04 -55.05 -22.97
C SER A 111 13.27 -54.29 -21.88
N VAL A 112 12.84 -54.99 -20.82
CA VAL A 112 12.17 -54.37 -19.67
C VAL A 112 13.11 -53.42 -18.92
N GLN A 113 14.37 -53.82 -18.67
CA GLN A 113 15.37 -52.94 -18.06
C GLN A 113 15.60 -51.66 -18.88
N GLN A 114 15.65 -51.77 -20.20
CA GLN A 114 15.80 -50.61 -21.08
C GLN A 114 14.59 -49.67 -20.99
N VAL A 115 13.36 -50.22 -20.99
CA VAL A 115 12.15 -49.41 -20.81
C VAL A 115 12.12 -48.76 -19.43
N ALA A 116 12.54 -49.47 -18.38
CA ALA A 116 12.63 -48.92 -17.03
C ALA A 116 13.62 -47.74 -16.95
N GLU A 117 14.77 -47.83 -17.63
CA GLU A 117 15.75 -46.73 -17.73
C GLU A 117 15.19 -45.52 -18.50
N ASP A 118 14.48 -45.75 -19.60
CA ASP A 118 13.84 -44.67 -20.37
C ASP A 118 12.73 -43.98 -19.55
N VAL A 119 11.91 -44.74 -18.82
CA VAL A 119 10.85 -44.23 -17.94
C VAL A 119 11.44 -43.50 -16.72
N ASP A 120 12.59 -43.92 -16.20
CA ASP A 120 13.20 -43.25 -15.06
C ASP A 120 13.61 -41.81 -15.37
N ARG A 121 14.00 -41.55 -16.62
CA ARG A 121 14.35 -40.21 -17.13
C ARG A 121 13.16 -39.39 -17.63
N ALA A 122 11.94 -39.92 -17.58
CA ALA A 122 10.74 -39.21 -17.98
C ALA A 122 10.18 -38.32 -16.85
N VAL A 123 9.39 -37.31 -17.20
CA VAL A 123 8.59 -36.56 -16.22
C VAL A 123 7.52 -37.49 -15.65
N LYS A 124 7.56 -37.73 -14.33
CA LYS A 124 6.67 -38.65 -13.63
C LYS A 124 5.73 -37.90 -12.70
N ARG A 125 4.47 -38.33 -12.67
CA ARG A 125 3.55 -38.01 -11.57
C ARG A 125 3.88 -38.89 -10.38
N ALA A 126 3.78 -38.34 -9.17
CA ALA A 126 3.94 -39.12 -7.95
C ALA A 126 2.93 -40.28 -7.90
N HIS A 127 3.38 -41.45 -7.47
CA HIS A 127 2.52 -42.65 -7.36
C HIS A 127 1.34 -42.46 -6.40
N THR A 128 1.48 -41.58 -5.41
CA THR A 128 0.44 -41.23 -4.43
C THR A 128 -0.55 -40.17 -4.92
N SER A 129 -0.36 -39.64 -6.13
CA SER A 129 -1.19 -38.55 -6.64
C SER A 129 -2.57 -39.07 -7.07
N SER A 130 -3.63 -38.44 -6.55
CA SER A 130 -5.01 -38.65 -7.00
C SER A 130 -5.39 -37.82 -8.25
N SER A 131 -4.46 -37.00 -8.75
CA SER A 131 -4.72 -36.10 -9.89
C SER A 131 -4.82 -36.86 -11.21
N LYS A 132 -5.86 -36.54 -11.99
CA LYS A 132 -6.09 -37.07 -13.34
C LYS A 132 -5.58 -36.13 -14.45
N ALA A 133 -4.77 -35.13 -14.12
CA ALA A 133 -4.28 -34.15 -15.08
C ALA A 133 -3.47 -34.78 -16.22
N ASP A 134 -3.59 -34.27 -17.44
CA ASP A 134 -2.78 -34.68 -18.58
C ASP A 134 -1.33 -34.17 -18.41
N LEU A 135 -0.35 -35.05 -18.61
CA LEU A 135 1.08 -34.72 -18.48
C LEU A 135 1.76 -34.58 -19.84
N THR A 136 0.99 -34.61 -20.92
CA THR A 136 1.52 -34.37 -22.26
C THR A 136 2.09 -32.95 -22.29
N LEU A 137 3.37 -32.83 -22.64
CA LEU A 137 4.02 -31.52 -22.74
C LEU A 137 3.47 -30.78 -23.97
N PRO A 138 3.13 -29.48 -23.84
CA PRO A 138 2.76 -28.65 -24.98
C PRO A 138 3.95 -28.42 -25.91
N ASP A 139 3.68 -27.99 -27.15
CA ASP A 139 4.73 -27.65 -28.11
C ASP A 139 5.71 -26.62 -27.52
N PRO A 140 7.03 -26.80 -27.69
CA PRO A 140 8.02 -25.94 -27.07
C PRO A 140 7.99 -24.53 -27.65
N VAL A 141 7.86 -23.51 -26.79
CA VAL A 141 7.91 -22.09 -27.17
C VAL A 141 9.11 -21.43 -26.48
N PRO A 142 10.04 -20.78 -27.22
CA PRO A 142 11.19 -20.11 -26.63
C PRO A 142 10.80 -19.07 -25.57
N GLY A 143 11.57 -18.99 -24.49
CA GLY A 143 11.35 -18.05 -23.37
C GLY A 143 10.16 -18.38 -22.47
N ARG A 144 9.39 -19.44 -22.76
CA ARG A 144 8.21 -19.84 -21.97
C ARG A 144 8.53 -21.01 -21.05
N ALA A 145 7.99 -20.95 -19.84
CA ALA A 145 8.08 -22.01 -18.86
C ALA A 145 6.86 -22.95 -18.95
N ILE A 146 7.06 -24.24 -18.67
CA ILE A 146 5.95 -25.20 -18.55
C ILE A 146 5.29 -25.01 -17.17
N LYS A 147 3.98 -24.83 -17.14
CA LYS A 147 3.18 -24.68 -15.91
C LYS A 147 1.92 -25.53 -15.96
N TRP A 148 1.28 -25.73 -14.81
CA TRP A 148 -0.10 -26.23 -14.78
C TRP A 148 -1.04 -25.18 -15.39
N ASN A 149 -1.99 -25.64 -16.17
CA ASN A 149 -3.10 -24.79 -16.62
C ASN A 149 -3.97 -24.37 -15.43
N ALA A 150 -4.80 -23.33 -15.63
CA ALA A 150 -5.64 -22.78 -14.57
C ALA A 150 -6.59 -23.83 -13.94
N ALA A 151 -7.04 -24.81 -14.74
CA ALA A 151 -7.91 -25.89 -14.30
C ALA A 151 -7.19 -27.03 -13.54
N ALA A 152 -5.86 -26.97 -13.41
CA ALA A 152 -5.01 -28.05 -12.91
C ALA A 152 -5.28 -29.42 -13.59
N SER A 153 -5.75 -29.38 -14.84
CA SER A 153 -6.13 -30.54 -15.64
C SER A 153 -5.07 -30.92 -16.67
N GLY A 154 -4.05 -30.10 -16.85
CA GLY A 154 -2.95 -30.37 -17.77
C GLY A 154 -1.80 -29.37 -17.68
N LEU A 155 -0.79 -29.54 -18.53
CA LEU A 155 0.36 -28.65 -18.65
C LEU A 155 0.20 -27.69 -19.84
N GLU A 156 0.66 -26.44 -19.68
CA GLU A 156 0.67 -25.40 -20.71
C GLU A 156 1.92 -24.54 -20.63
N ASN A 157 2.26 -23.82 -21.70
CA ASN A 157 3.34 -22.83 -21.69
C ASN A 157 2.91 -21.55 -20.94
N SER A 158 3.85 -20.89 -20.26
CA SER A 158 3.59 -19.62 -19.58
C SER A 158 3.18 -18.54 -20.57
N ALA A 159 2.26 -17.66 -20.14
CA ALA A 159 1.80 -16.52 -20.93
C ALA A 159 2.82 -15.36 -20.98
N ILE A 160 3.84 -15.40 -20.12
CA ILE A 160 4.90 -14.39 -20.04
C ILE A 160 6.23 -15.07 -20.39
N ASP A 161 7.08 -14.32 -21.09
CA ASP A 161 8.48 -14.66 -21.25
C ASP A 161 9.20 -14.47 -19.92
N VAL A 162 9.64 -15.58 -19.32
CA VAL A 162 10.20 -15.55 -17.96
C VAL A 162 11.53 -14.81 -17.89
N ASP A 163 12.26 -14.71 -19.00
CA ASP A 163 13.52 -13.98 -19.08
C ASP A 163 13.30 -12.45 -19.15
N GLN A 164 12.10 -12.00 -19.53
CA GLN A 164 11.75 -10.58 -19.63
C GLN A 164 11.11 -9.99 -18.36
N VAL A 165 10.67 -10.82 -17.41
CA VAL A 165 9.98 -10.36 -16.19
C VAL A 165 10.86 -9.40 -15.37
N LEU A 166 12.16 -9.70 -15.23
CA LEU A 166 13.10 -8.86 -14.48
C LEU A 166 13.35 -7.51 -15.18
N ALA A 167 13.46 -7.51 -16.51
CA ALA A 167 13.66 -6.29 -17.29
C ALA A 167 12.44 -5.37 -17.25
N GLN A 168 11.23 -5.93 -17.33
CA GLN A 168 9.97 -5.18 -17.21
C GLN A 168 9.80 -4.56 -15.81
N ALA A 169 10.15 -5.31 -14.75
CA ALA A 169 10.11 -4.81 -13.38
C ALA A 169 11.11 -3.64 -13.15
N MET A 170 12.31 -3.74 -13.73
CA MET A 170 13.31 -2.67 -13.67
C MET A 170 12.90 -1.44 -14.48
N GLY A 171 12.25 -1.64 -15.64
CA GLY A 171 11.70 -0.55 -16.47
C GLY A 171 10.63 0.28 -15.75
N GLY A 172 9.65 -0.39 -15.13
CA GLY A 172 8.59 0.29 -14.38
C GLY A 172 9.12 1.12 -13.19
N ALA A 173 10.16 0.64 -12.52
CA ALA A 173 10.82 1.40 -11.45
C ALA A 173 11.54 2.66 -11.97
N ALA A 174 12.19 2.58 -13.14
CA ALA A 174 12.86 3.72 -13.76
C ALA A 174 11.86 4.79 -14.23
N GLU A 175 10.72 4.39 -14.82
CA GLU A 175 9.64 5.30 -15.23
C GLU A 175 8.97 6.02 -14.05
N ALA A 176 8.83 5.33 -12.91
CA ALA A 176 8.34 5.94 -11.68
C ALA A 176 9.30 7.02 -11.13
N VAL A 177 10.61 6.76 -11.16
CA VAL A 177 11.63 7.74 -10.76
C VAL A 177 11.66 8.94 -11.71
N ALA A 178 11.52 8.72 -13.01
CA ALA A 178 11.44 9.79 -14.01
C ALA A 178 10.20 10.67 -13.80
N SER A 179 9.05 10.06 -13.51
CA SER A 179 7.80 10.78 -13.23
C SER A 179 7.91 11.65 -11.96
N ALA A 180 8.55 11.15 -10.91
CA ALA A 180 8.81 11.93 -9.69
C ALA A 180 9.74 13.12 -9.93
N ALA A 181 10.76 12.97 -10.79
CA ALA A 181 11.65 14.05 -11.19
C ALA A 181 10.92 15.12 -12.04
N SER A 182 10.03 14.72 -12.95
CA SER A 182 9.20 15.69 -13.69
C SER A 182 8.28 16.49 -12.77
N ALA A 183 7.68 15.84 -11.76
CA ALA A 183 6.83 16.51 -10.78
C ALA A 183 7.60 17.54 -9.94
N SER A 184 8.84 17.24 -9.54
CA SER A 184 9.68 18.19 -8.78
C SER A 184 10.08 19.41 -9.62
N VAL A 185 10.38 19.23 -10.91
CA VAL A 185 10.67 20.33 -11.85
C VAL A 185 9.44 21.22 -12.07
N SER A 186 8.25 20.64 -12.18
CA SER A 186 7.01 21.41 -12.28
C SER A 186 6.76 22.26 -11.01
N ALA A 187 7.04 21.73 -9.83
CA ALA A 187 6.92 22.47 -8.57
C ALA A 187 7.93 23.65 -8.47
N MET A 188 9.18 23.43 -8.89
CA MET A 188 10.18 24.51 -8.97
C MET A 188 9.75 25.62 -9.95
N THR A 189 9.18 25.23 -11.09
CA THR A 189 8.68 26.19 -12.09
C THR A 189 7.51 27.02 -11.55
N ALA A 190 6.57 26.40 -10.83
CA ALA A 190 5.46 27.11 -10.19
C ALA A 190 5.96 28.14 -9.15
N THR A 191 6.99 27.78 -8.39
CA THR A 191 7.63 28.67 -7.40
C THR A 191 8.30 29.88 -8.08
N ALA A 192 9.01 29.66 -9.19
CA ALA A 192 9.63 30.73 -9.96
C ALA A 192 8.58 31.72 -10.52
N ARG A 193 7.47 31.21 -11.06
CA ARG A 193 6.37 32.05 -11.57
C ARG A 193 5.71 32.90 -10.49
N ALA A 194 5.62 32.39 -9.26
CA ALA A 194 5.13 33.18 -8.13
C ALA A 194 6.09 34.32 -7.75
N ALA A 195 7.41 34.10 -7.85
CA ALA A 195 8.42 35.14 -7.62
C ALA A 195 8.40 36.23 -8.69
N ASP A 196 8.22 35.84 -9.97
CA ASP A 196 8.06 36.78 -11.08
C ASP A 196 6.82 37.67 -10.90
N ALA A 197 5.68 37.07 -10.50
CA ALA A 197 4.45 37.80 -10.23
C ALA A 197 4.60 38.83 -9.10
N THR A 198 5.37 38.47 -8.06
CA THR A 198 5.69 39.37 -6.94
C THR A 198 6.55 40.55 -7.41
N SER A 199 7.54 40.29 -8.25
CA SER A 199 8.44 41.31 -8.83
C SER A 199 7.69 42.26 -9.79
N ALA A 200 6.71 41.76 -10.53
CA ALA A 200 5.85 42.57 -11.37
C ALA A 200 4.97 43.52 -10.52
N ALA A 201 4.42 43.03 -9.40
CA ALA A 201 3.62 43.84 -8.49
C ALA A 201 4.42 44.98 -7.82
N SER A 202 5.66 44.72 -7.40
CA SER A 202 6.54 45.77 -6.85
C SER A 202 6.88 46.83 -7.89
N THR A 203 7.08 46.44 -9.15
CA THR A 203 7.36 47.36 -10.25
C THR A 203 6.16 48.27 -10.55
N ALA A 204 4.94 47.72 -10.52
CA ALA A 204 3.70 48.49 -10.70
C ALA A 204 3.50 49.51 -9.57
N THR A 205 3.82 49.12 -8.32
CA THR A 205 3.73 50.01 -7.15
C THR A 205 4.70 51.18 -7.27
N ALA A 206 5.97 50.92 -7.62
CA ALA A 206 6.97 51.97 -7.82
C ALA A 206 6.60 52.93 -8.98
N ALA A 207 5.93 52.42 -10.02
CA ALA A 207 5.41 53.26 -11.11
C ALA A 207 4.27 54.18 -10.63
N ALA A 208 3.39 53.68 -9.76
CA ALA A 208 2.34 54.47 -9.13
C ALA A 208 2.90 55.56 -8.22
N ASP A 209 3.91 55.24 -7.38
CA ASP A 209 4.58 56.21 -6.51
C ASP A 209 5.26 57.33 -7.32
N ARG A 210 5.90 56.98 -8.45
CA ARG A 210 6.47 57.98 -9.37
C ARG A 210 5.42 58.87 -10.01
N ALA A 211 4.24 58.32 -10.36
CA ALA A 211 3.15 59.11 -10.91
C ALA A 211 2.62 60.12 -9.89
N VAL A 212 2.51 59.73 -8.61
CA VAL A 212 2.10 60.63 -7.51
C VAL A 212 3.15 61.73 -7.28
N ALA A 213 4.44 61.40 -7.30
CA ALA A 213 5.52 62.38 -7.15
C ALA A 213 5.56 63.42 -8.28
N LEU A 214 5.18 63.04 -9.50
CA LEU A 214 5.15 63.94 -10.67
C LEU A 214 4.05 65.01 -10.59
N VAL A 215 2.98 64.77 -9.82
CA VAL A 215 1.82 65.67 -9.68
C VAL A 215 2.09 66.83 -8.71
N GLY A 216 3.16 66.78 -7.92
CA GLY A 216 3.71 67.95 -7.22
C GLY A 216 2.72 68.71 -6.33
N PHE A 217 2.30 68.12 -5.21
CA PHE A 217 1.56 68.86 -4.18
C PHE A 217 2.53 69.64 -3.29
N THR A 218 2.55 70.97 -3.41
CA THR A 218 3.23 71.85 -2.45
C THR A 218 2.21 72.37 -1.44
N LEU A 219 2.53 72.29 -0.14
CA LEU A 219 1.70 72.87 0.91
C LEU A 219 1.74 74.40 0.83
N ASP A 220 0.56 75.03 0.87
CA ASP A 220 0.44 76.46 1.14
C ASP A 220 0.89 76.74 2.58
N SER A 221 1.92 77.58 2.71
CA SER A 221 2.58 77.90 3.98
C SER A 221 2.10 79.22 4.60
N ASP A 222 1.01 79.82 4.11
CA ASP A 222 0.44 81.05 4.68
C ASP A 222 -0.44 80.75 5.93
N PRO A 223 -0.06 81.21 7.14
CA PRO A 223 -0.84 80.99 8.35
C PRO A 223 -2.02 81.98 8.54
N THR A 224 -2.21 82.97 7.65
CA THR A 224 -3.11 84.10 7.91
C THR A 224 -4.52 83.98 7.31
N LEU A 225 -4.80 82.95 6.50
CA LEU A 225 -6.14 82.65 5.95
C LEU A 225 -6.88 83.90 5.42
N ALA A 226 -6.21 84.78 4.70
CA ALA A 226 -6.85 85.93 4.08
C ALA A 226 -7.82 85.49 2.97
N ALA A 227 -8.98 86.16 2.86
CA ALA A 227 -10.08 85.79 1.96
C ALA A 227 -9.75 85.88 0.45
N ASN A 228 -8.54 86.29 0.09
CA ASN A 228 -8.04 86.39 -1.28
C ASN A 228 -6.83 85.47 -1.54
N SER A 229 -6.60 84.43 -0.74
CA SER A 229 -5.76 83.31 -1.18
C SER A 229 -6.53 82.51 -2.25
N ASP A 230 -6.54 83.05 -3.46
CA ASP A 230 -7.00 82.38 -4.67
C ASP A 230 -5.97 81.32 -5.08
N SER A 231 -5.99 80.18 -4.38
CA SER A 231 -5.59 78.92 -4.99
C SER A 231 -6.56 77.82 -4.55
N ARG A 232 -7.15 77.15 -5.54
CA ARG A 232 -8.33 76.27 -5.45
C ARG A 232 -8.06 74.94 -4.73
N ILE A 233 -7.68 74.98 -3.46
CA ILE A 233 -7.60 73.78 -2.62
C ILE A 233 -8.73 73.83 -1.60
N ALA A 234 -9.53 72.75 -1.58
CA ALA A 234 -10.66 72.61 -0.66
C ALA A 234 -10.19 72.84 0.78
N THR A 235 -10.78 73.80 1.47
CA THR A 235 -10.46 74.09 2.87
C THR A 235 -10.70 72.84 3.72
N GLN A 236 -9.95 72.67 4.81
CA GLN A 236 -10.07 71.52 5.72
C GLN A 236 -11.51 71.31 6.21
N LYS A 237 -12.32 72.38 6.25
CA LYS A 237 -13.76 72.30 6.59
C LYS A 237 -14.60 71.68 5.46
N ALA A 238 -14.28 71.94 4.19
CA ALA A 238 -14.93 71.31 3.04
C ALA A 238 -14.50 69.85 2.87
N VAL A 239 -13.22 69.53 3.13
CA VAL A 239 -12.71 68.15 3.14
C VAL A 239 -13.32 67.36 4.29
N ARG A 240 -13.46 67.97 5.47
CA ARG A 240 -14.13 67.34 6.62
C ARG A 240 -15.62 67.12 6.37
N ALA A 241 -16.34 68.09 5.81
CA ALA A 241 -17.76 67.92 5.50
C ALA A 241 -18.01 66.86 4.41
N TYR A 242 -17.10 66.72 3.44
CA TYR A 242 -17.12 65.66 2.43
C TYR A 242 -16.69 64.30 2.99
N ALA A 243 -15.68 64.27 3.86
CA ALA A 243 -15.23 63.05 4.54
C ALA A 243 -16.27 62.55 5.55
N GLU A 244 -17.00 63.44 6.22
CA GLU A 244 -18.11 63.10 7.12
C GLU A 244 -19.36 62.65 6.35
N SER A 245 -19.61 63.18 5.14
CA SER A 245 -20.66 62.67 4.26
C SER A 245 -20.28 61.36 3.55
N ALA A 246 -18.99 61.11 3.32
CA ALA A 246 -18.45 59.86 2.78
C ALA A 246 -18.21 58.77 3.86
N ALA A 247 -17.99 59.16 5.12
CA ALA A 247 -17.85 58.24 6.26
C ALA A 247 -19.16 57.54 6.65
N GLY A 248 -20.30 57.93 6.06
CA GLY A 248 -21.53 57.15 6.11
C GLY A 248 -21.48 55.83 5.32
N GLN A 249 -20.39 55.51 4.61
CA GLN A 249 -20.32 54.38 3.66
C GLN A 249 -19.09 53.46 3.77
N ALA A 250 -18.18 53.59 4.75
CA ALA A 250 -17.02 52.67 4.84
C ALA A 250 -16.62 52.27 6.28
N THR A 251 -16.69 50.98 6.56
CA THR A 251 -16.43 50.33 7.86
C THR A 251 -14.97 49.87 8.05
N ASN A 252 -14.37 50.22 9.21
CA ASN A 252 -13.41 49.52 10.09
C ASN A 252 -12.34 48.48 9.62
N ALA A 253 -12.13 48.19 8.34
CA ALA A 253 -11.25 47.09 7.90
C ALA A 253 -9.77 47.48 7.65
N ALA A 254 -9.43 48.77 7.49
CA ALA A 254 -8.11 49.18 7.01
C ALA A 254 -7.02 49.32 8.10
N ILE A 255 -7.39 49.44 9.38
CA ILE A 255 -6.42 49.64 10.49
C ILE A 255 -5.81 48.31 10.96
N ALA A 256 -6.47 47.17 10.72
CA ALA A 256 -5.99 45.84 11.12
C ALA A 256 -4.85 45.27 10.23
N ALA A 257 -4.48 45.95 9.14
CA ALA A 257 -3.53 45.44 8.14
C ALA A 257 -2.07 45.89 8.33
N ILE A 258 -1.78 46.84 9.23
CA ILE A 258 -0.44 47.47 9.36
C ILE A 258 0.49 46.74 10.35
N ASP A 259 -0.04 46.14 11.41
CA ASP A 259 0.75 45.36 12.39
C ASP A 259 1.36 44.05 11.87
N PRO A 260 0.68 43.22 11.05
CA PRO A 260 1.29 42.01 10.51
C PRO A 260 2.47 42.30 9.55
N LEU A 261 2.50 43.47 8.91
CA LEU A 261 3.57 43.86 7.97
C LEU A 261 4.89 44.20 8.70
N LYS A 262 4.81 44.86 9.87
CA LYS A 262 5.99 45.12 10.72
C LYS A 262 6.58 43.83 11.29
N ALA A 263 5.72 42.88 11.66
CA ALA A 263 6.14 41.56 12.15
C ALA A 263 6.82 40.72 11.05
N GLN A 264 6.33 40.79 9.80
CA GLN A 264 6.94 40.10 8.66
C GLN A 264 8.34 40.63 8.31
N ILE A 265 8.56 41.95 8.41
CA ILE A 265 9.87 42.58 8.17
C ILE A 265 10.86 42.22 9.28
N ALA A 266 10.43 42.20 10.55
CA ALA A 266 11.26 41.75 11.67
C ALA A 266 11.66 40.27 11.53
N LEU A 267 10.74 39.41 11.10
CA LEU A 267 10.98 37.98 10.87
C LEU A 267 11.93 37.72 9.69
N ALA A 268 11.82 38.52 8.62
CA ALA A 268 12.72 38.44 7.47
C ALA A 268 14.16 38.79 7.85
N ASN A 269 14.35 39.85 8.65
CA ASN A 269 15.67 40.26 9.13
C ASN A 269 16.27 39.24 10.11
N LEU A 270 15.46 38.63 10.98
CA LEU A 270 15.91 37.57 11.89
C LEU A 270 16.34 36.30 11.12
N ARG A 271 15.59 35.94 10.05
CA ARG A 271 15.94 34.84 9.15
C ARG A 271 17.24 35.10 8.40
N GLN A 272 17.48 36.34 7.96
CA GLN A 272 18.70 36.73 7.26
C GLN A 272 19.92 36.73 8.22
N LEU A 273 19.71 37.11 9.48
CA LEU A 273 20.70 37.01 10.57
C LEU A 273 21.04 35.55 10.91
N LEU A 274 20.03 34.67 10.93
CA LEU A 274 20.21 33.24 11.21
C LEU A 274 20.85 32.48 10.03
N THR A 275 20.51 32.85 8.80
CA THR A 275 21.07 32.21 7.59
C THR A 275 22.54 32.58 7.39
N SER A 276 22.94 33.82 7.71
CA SER A 276 24.34 34.27 7.64
C SER A 276 25.23 33.71 8.77
N SER A 277 24.67 33.48 9.97
CA SER A 277 25.38 32.86 11.10
C SER A 277 25.57 31.34 10.93
N VAL A 278 24.61 30.64 10.32
CA VAL A 278 24.72 29.20 10.00
C VAL A 278 25.73 28.93 8.88
N ALA A 279 25.87 29.84 7.90
CA ALA A 279 26.77 29.65 6.77
C ALA A 279 28.25 30.00 7.04
N SER A 280 28.55 30.84 8.05
CA SER A 280 29.90 31.36 8.30
C SER A 280 30.53 30.94 9.63
N GLY A 281 29.76 30.36 10.56
CA GLY A 281 30.27 29.95 11.88
C GLY A 281 30.76 31.10 12.77
N ALA A 282 30.58 32.36 12.36
CA ALA A 282 30.93 33.54 13.12
C ALA A 282 29.68 34.24 13.68
N LEU A 283 29.75 34.67 14.94
CA LEU A 283 28.78 35.59 15.52
C LEU A 283 28.89 36.94 14.77
N VAL A 284 27.90 37.27 13.95
CA VAL A 284 27.80 38.60 13.36
C VAL A 284 27.42 39.57 14.47
N GLN A 285 28.29 40.56 14.75
CA GLN A 285 28.01 41.68 15.65
C GLN A 285 26.78 42.43 15.15
N GLY A 286 25.66 42.31 15.85
CA GLY A 286 24.47 43.12 15.63
C GLY A 286 24.64 44.49 16.27
N TYR A 287 24.58 45.56 15.47
CA TYR A 287 24.36 46.90 15.99
C TYR A 287 22.88 47.03 16.38
N GLN A 288 22.62 47.32 17.66
CA GLN A 288 21.28 47.62 18.16
C GLN A 288 21.03 49.13 17.94
N TRP A 289 20.01 49.50 17.16
CA TRP A 289 19.84 50.85 16.63
C TRP A 289 19.39 51.92 17.64
N GLU A 290 19.21 51.60 18.91
CA GLU A 290 18.79 52.56 19.96
C GLU A 290 19.89 52.98 20.93
N LEU A 291 21.09 52.37 20.90
CA LEU A 291 22.22 52.77 21.75
C LEU A 291 23.54 52.69 20.97
N ALA A 292 24.24 53.82 20.84
CA ALA A 292 25.46 53.97 20.04
C ALA A 292 26.74 53.35 20.64
N THR A 293 26.62 52.37 21.55
CA THR A 293 27.78 51.77 22.22
C THR A 293 27.71 50.24 22.29
N ASN A 294 28.84 49.61 21.96
CA ASN A 294 29.01 48.17 21.87
C ASN A 294 29.25 47.59 23.29
N GLU A 295 28.27 46.97 23.94
CA GLU A 295 28.43 46.46 25.31
C GLU A 295 28.75 44.96 25.45
N TRP A 296 29.03 44.23 24.37
CA TRP A 296 29.29 42.78 24.48
C TRP A 296 30.79 42.48 24.31
N SER A 297 31.46 42.32 25.46
CA SER A 297 32.78 41.70 25.54
C SER A 297 32.70 40.21 25.14
N ALA A 298 33.79 39.71 24.57
CA ALA A 298 33.88 38.44 23.84
C ALA A 298 33.20 37.24 24.55
N SER A 299 32.30 36.56 23.84
CA SER A 299 31.73 35.26 24.26
C SER A 299 32.81 34.18 24.22
N THR A 300 32.95 33.43 25.30
CA THR A 300 33.87 32.29 25.46
C THR A 300 33.37 31.08 24.64
N GLY A 301 33.63 31.09 23.34
CA GLY A 301 33.93 29.93 22.50
C GLY A 301 33.15 28.61 22.70
N GLN A 302 31.84 28.62 22.95
CA GLN A 302 31.05 27.38 22.95
C GLN A 302 30.56 27.03 21.53
N THR A 303 30.94 25.85 21.06
CA THR A 303 30.51 25.28 19.77
C THR A 303 29.09 24.73 19.88
N LEU A 304 28.18 25.19 19.03
CA LEU A 304 26.82 24.65 18.89
C LEU A 304 26.88 23.21 18.38
N VAL A 305 26.49 22.23 19.19
CA VAL A 305 26.30 20.84 18.75
C VAL A 305 24.91 20.73 18.14
N THR A 306 24.84 20.55 16.82
CA THR A 306 23.60 20.37 16.06
C THR A 306 23.05 18.96 16.19
N ALA A 307 22.38 18.67 17.31
CA ALA A 307 21.46 17.52 17.40
C ALA A 307 20.05 17.95 16.97
N SER A 308 19.34 17.11 16.22
CA SER A 308 17.91 17.33 15.92
C SER A 308 17.13 17.51 17.23
N PRO A 309 16.18 18.46 17.32
CA PRO A 309 15.42 18.66 18.54
C PRO A 309 14.65 17.40 18.92
N ASN A 310 14.71 17.00 20.19
CA ASN A 310 13.93 15.88 20.70
C ASN A 310 12.45 16.24 20.69
N TYR A 311 11.62 15.40 20.06
CA TYR A 311 10.17 15.54 20.00
C TYR A 311 9.50 14.49 20.89
N TYR A 312 8.60 14.93 21.75
CA TYR A 312 7.84 14.07 22.64
C TYR A 312 6.35 14.25 22.38
N THR A 313 5.65 13.14 22.14
CA THR A 313 4.20 13.09 21.94
C THR A 313 3.61 12.08 22.91
N ASN A 314 2.45 12.39 23.48
CA ASN A 314 1.72 11.47 24.33
C ASN A 314 0.57 10.74 23.59
N ALA A 315 0.56 10.87 22.25
CA ALA A 315 -0.33 10.14 21.35
C ALA A 315 0.47 9.13 20.52
N VAL A 316 0.06 7.85 20.60
CA VAL A 316 0.61 6.73 19.83
C VAL A 316 -0.45 6.22 18.87
N TYR A 317 -0.06 5.96 17.62
CA TYR A 317 -0.96 5.43 16.59
C TYR A 317 -0.64 3.96 16.33
N VAL A 318 -1.63 3.08 16.55
CA VAL A 318 -1.48 1.64 16.32
C VAL A 318 -2.36 1.22 15.15
N ARG A 319 -1.74 0.76 14.06
CA ARG A 319 -2.43 0.31 12.85
C ARG A 319 -2.72 -1.20 12.89
N ARG A 320 -3.93 -1.57 12.50
CA ARG A 320 -4.41 -2.94 12.27
C ARG A 320 -5.01 -3.05 10.87
N THR A 321 -4.84 -4.20 10.23
CA THR A 321 -5.29 -4.46 8.86
C THR A 321 -6.02 -5.79 8.80
N PHE A 322 -7.14 -5.83 8.09
CA PHE A 322 -8.00 -7.00 7.99
C PHE A 322 -8.30 -7.30 6.51
N ALA A 323 -7.87 -8.47 6.07
CA ALA A 323 -8.18 -9.03 4.75
C ALA A 323 -9.37 -9.99 4.85
N TYR A 324 -9.91 -10.39 3.70
CA TYR A 324 -11.01 -11.33 3.64
C TYR A 324 -10.60 -12.73 4.14
N THR A 325 -11.37 -13.28 5.08
CA THR A 325 -11.17 -14.61 5.67
C THR A 325 -12.36 -15.55 5.47
N GLY A 326 -13.51 -15.04 5.00
CA GLY A 326 -14.76 -15.79 4.92
C GLY A 326 -15.50 -15.96 6.25
N ALA A 327 -15.04 -15.31 7.33
CA ALA A 327 -15.67 -15.33 8.65
C ALA A 327 -15.56 -13.97 9.34
N VAL A 328 -16.39 -13.77 10.38
CA VAL A 328 -16.32 -12.57 11.24
C VAL A 328 -14.97 -12.56 11.96
N GLN A 329 -14.26 -11.43 11.90
CA GLN A 329 -13.03 -11.21 12.66
C GLN A 329 -13.33 -10.38 13.90
N SER A 330 -12.58 -10.60 14.99
CA SER A 330 -12.78 -9.89 16.26
C SER A 330 -11.48 -9.19 16.67
N GLU A 331 -11.59 -7.95 17.15
CA GLU A 331 -10.47 -7.16 17.68
C GLU A 331 -10.88 -6.54 19.01
N THR A 332 -9.97 -6.53 19.99
CA THR A 332 -10.19 -5.80 21.25
C THR A 332 -9.50 -4.45 21.17
N VAL A 333 -10.22 -3.38 21.51
CA VAL A 333 -9.70 -2.02 21.51
C VAL A 333 -8.52 -1.93 22.50
N PRO A 334 -7.31 -1.51 22.07
CA PRO A 334 -6.14 -1.43 22.93
C PRO A 334 -6.35 -0.57 24.17
N ALA A 335 -5.60 -0.87 25.24
CA ALA A 335 -5.57 -0.03 26.44
C ALA A 335 -5.20 1.42 26.08
N GLY A 336 -5.92 2.39 26.65
CA GLY A 336 -5.68 3.83 26.40
C GLY A 336 -6.12 4.35 25.03
N ALA A 337 -6.69 3.51 24.15
CA ALA A 337 -7.27 3.97 22.90
C ALA A 337 -8.58 4.74 23.15
N ILE A 338 -8.68 5.94 22.59
CA ILE A 338 -9.88 6.79 22.74
C ILE A 338 -10.63 6.98 21.42
N ALA A 339 -9.97 6.70 20.29
CA ALA A 339 -10.54 6.83 18.96
C ALA A 339 -9.94 5.79 18.01
N ALA A 340 -10.72 5.39 17.02
CA ALA A 340 -10.32 4.52 15.92
C ALA A 340 -10.62 5.21 14.59
N THR A 341 -9.58 5.52 13.82
CA THR A 341 -9.72 5.95 12.43
C THR A 341 -9.86 4.72 11.55
N VAL A 342 -11.01 4.55 10.91
CA VAL A 342 -11.32 3.40 10.06
C VAL A 342 -11.24 3.79 8.60
N LYS A 343 -10.73 2.87 7.78
CA LYS A 343 -10.76 2.96 6.31
C LYS A 343 -11.24 1.62 5.79
N LEU A 344 -12.40 1.61 5.15
CA LEU A 344 -13.10 0.41 4.73
C LEU A 344 -13.32 0.46 3.22
N TRP A 345 -12.94 -0.60 2.53
CA TRP A 345 -13.27 -0.85 1.13
C TRP A 345 -14.27 -2.01 1.06
N GLY A 346 -15.46 -1.76 0.52
CA GLY A 346 -16.45 -2.80 0.22
C GLY A 346 -15.96 -3.71 -0.90
N ALA A 347 -16.52 -4.91 -1.01
CA ALA A 347 -16.16 -5.82 -2.09
C ALA A 347 -16.88 -5.47 -3.40
N GLY A 348 -16.26 -5.76 -4.55
CA GLY A 348 -16.92 -5.60 -5.84
C GLY A 348 -17.97 -6.70 -6.10
N GLY A 349 -18.93 -6.43 -6.99
CA GLY A 349 -19.84 -7.42 -7.55
C GLY A 349 -19.19 -8.21 -8.68
N GLY A 350 -19.71 -9.40 -8.96
CA GLY A 350 -19.19 -10.30 -9.99
C GLY A 350 -19.57 -9.86 -11.40
N ALA A 351 -18.78 -10.28 -12.38
CA ALA A 351 -19.13 -10.16 -13.80
C ALA A 351 -20.00 -11.34 -14.26
N THR A 352 -20.64 -11.19 -15.42
CA THR A 352 -21.23 -12.31 -16.16
C THR A 352 -20.15 -13.22 -16.74
N THR A 353 -20.47 -14.50 -16.99
CA THR A 353 -19.59 -15.43 -17.71
C THR A 353 -19.61 -15.25 -19.22
N GLN A 354 -20.46 -14.38 -19.75
CA GLN A 354 -20.57 -14.13 -21.19
C GLN A 354 -19.44 -13.23 -21.70
N ALA A 355 -18.78 -13.67 -22.78
CA ALA A 355 -17.90 -12.84 -23.59
C ALA A 355 -18.71 -11.75 -24.28
N SER A 356 -18.77 -10.58 -23.65
CA SER A 356 -19.52 -9.44 -24.18
C SER A 356 -18.54 -8.36 -24.62
N PRO A 357 -18.57 -7.91 -25.89
CA PRO A 357 -17.80 -6.74 -26.31
C PRO A 357 -18.31 -5.44 -25.66
N TYR A 358 -19.38 -5.52 -24.86
CA TYR A 358 -20.08 -4.39 -24.26
C TYR A 358 -19.71 -4.11 -22.79
N ASN A 359 -18.70 -4.77 -22.21
CA ASN A 359 -18.15 -4.42 -20.88
C ASN A 359 -19.13 -4.66 -19.70
N ASP A 360 -19.72 -5.86 -19.60
CA ASP A 360 -20.64 -6.28 -18.53
C ASP A 360 -19.91 -6.55 -17.20
N TYR A 361 -19.51 -5.47 -16.54
CA TYR A 361 -18.72 -5.49 -15.31
C TYR A 361 -19.57 -5.51 -14.05
N GLY A 362 -19.09 -6.18 -13.02
CA GLY A 362 -19.66 -5.98 -11.69
C GLY A 362 -19.35 -4.57 -11.18
N GLY A 363 -20.21 -4.06 -10.30
CA GLY A 363 -19.97 -2.77 -9.64
C GLY A 363 -18.80 -2.87 -8.66
N ALA A 364 -17.99 -1.83 -8.53
CA ALA A 364 -16.98 -1.73 -7.49
C ALA A 364 -17.64 -1.58 -6.11
N GLY A 365 -16.95 -1.98 -5.05
CA GLY A 365 -17.34 -1.63 -3.68
C GLY A 365 -17.09 -0.15 -3.39
N GLY A 366 -17.69 0.34 -2.31
CA GLY A 366 -17.50 1.69 -1.82
C GLY A 366 -16.28 1.86 -0.95
N PHE A 367 -15.92 3.11 -0.67
CA PHE A 367 -14.97 3.46 0.38
C PHE A 367 -15.66 4.27 1.49
N THR A 368 -15.31 3.97 2.74
CA THR A 368 -15.81 4.67 3.92
C THR A 368 -14.68 4.93 4.89
N THR A 369 -14.56 6.18 5.33
CA THR A 369 -13.59 6.60 6.35
C THR A 369 -14.26 7.42 7.43
N ALA A 370 -13.87 7.21 8.67
CA ALA A 370 -14.36 7.97 9.83
C ALA A 370 -13.40 7.82 11.01
N THR A 371 -13.44 8.79 11.94
CA THR A 371 -12.82 8.67 13.27
C THR A 371 -13.92 8.45 14.29
N ILE A 372 -13.92 7.25 14.89
CA ILE A 372 -14.99 6.78 15.78
C ILE A 372 -14.46 6.75 17.20
N PRO A 373 -15.15 7.35 18.19
CA PRO A 373 -14.77 7.21 19.59
C PRO A 373 -14.89 5.74 20.03
N VAL A 374 -13.88 5.24 20.74
CA VAL A 374 -13.84 3.85 21.23
C VAL A 374 -13.48 3.80 22.71
N THR A 375 -13.92 2.74 23.38
CA THR A 375 -13.58 2.51 24.79
C THR A 375 -12.51 1.42 24.90
N PRO A 376 -11.44 1.61 25.68
CA PRO A 376 -10.46 0.55 25.94
C PRO A 376 -11.12 -0.75 26.42
N GLY A 377 -10.70 -1.89 25.87
CA GLY A 377 -11.28 -3.21 26.19
C GLY A 377 -12.62 -3.53 25.52
N GLN A 378 -13.21 -2.58 24.78
CA GLN A 378 -14.37 -2.85 23.92
C GLN A 378 -14.01 -3.89 22.86
N THR A 379 -14.90 -4.85 22.62
CA THR A 379 -14.75 -5.82 21.51
C THR A 379 -15.42 -5.28 20.26
N LEU A 380 -14.71 -5.31 19.14
CA LEU A 380 -15.20 -4.91 17.83
C LEU A 380 -15.28 -6.13 16.91
N ALA A 381 -16.38 -6.25 16.17
CA ALA A 381 -16.54 -7.24 15.11
C ALA A 381 -16.27 -6.60 13.75
N ILE A 382 -15.49 -7.28 12.92
CA ILE A 382 -15.08 -6.83 11.60
C ILE A 382 -15.59 -7.84 10.57
N ILE A 383 -16.35 -7.33 9.61
CA ILE A 383 -16.68 -8.04 8.37
C ILE A 383 -15.82 -7.47 7.27
N VAL A 384 -15.15 -8.34 6.52
CA VAL A 384 -14.54 -7.99 5.25
C VAL A 384 -15.34 -8.67 4.15
N GLY A 385 -15.86 -7.89 3.21
CA GLY A 385 -16.76 -8.41 2.18
C GLY A 385 -16.08 -9.38 1.22
N GLN A 386 -16.81 -10.41 0.79
CA GLN A 386 -16.40 -11.30 -0.29
C GLN A 386 -16.71 -10.66 -1.64
N GLY A 387 -15.76 -10.73 -2.58
CA GLY A 387 -15.97 -10.32 -3.95
C GLY A 387 -16.97 -11.23 -4.66
N GLY A 388 -17.87 -10.62 -5.43
CA GLY A 388 -18.86 -11.34 -6.23
C GLY A 388 -18.22 -12.25 -7.27
N TRP A 389 -18.92 -13.33 -7.56
CA TRP A 389 -18.62 -14.32 -8.60
C TRP A 389 -19.94 -14.72 -9.30
N ASN A 390 -19.91 -15.67 -10.22
CA ASN A 390 -21.06 -16.28 -10.90
C ASN A 390 -21.82 -17.37 -10.11
N ASN A 391 -21.71 -17.45 -8.79
CA ASN A 391 -22.28 -18.53 -7.97
C ASN A 391 -23.72 -18.22 -7.51
N THR A 392 -24.52 -19.22 -7.15
CA THR A 392 -25.93 -19.01 -6.75
C THR A 392 -26.11 -18.48 -5.33
N SER A 393 -25.08 -18.57 -4.49
CA SER A 393 -25.14 -18.20 -3.07
C SER A 393 -24.83 -16.73 -2.84
N SER A 394 -25.50 -16.13 -1.86
CA SER A 394 -25.14 -14.81 -1.33
C SER A 394 -23.67 -14.78 -0.90
N THR A 395 -23.00 -13.66 -1.14
CA THR A 395 -21.59 -13.48 -0.76
C THR A 395 -21.46 -13.12 0.71
N PHE A 396 -20.35 -13.53 1.34
CA PHE A 396 -20.06 -13.15 2.71
C PHE A 396 -19.94 -11.61 2.83
N GLY A 397 -20.57 -11.03 3.85
CA GLY A 397 -20.86 -9.59 3.89
C GLY A 397 -22.15 -9.21 3.15
N GLY A 398 -23.06 -10.17 2.93
CA GLY A 398 -24.44 -9.88 2.58
C GLY A 398 -24.66 -9.38 1.15
N GLY A 399 -23.84 -9.76 0.17
CA GLY A 399 -24.20 -9.53 -1.23
C GLY A 399 -25.29 -10.50 -1.69
N GLY A 400 -26.15 -10.06 -2.60
CA GLY A 400 -27.23 -10.86 -3.17
C GLY A 400 -26.70 -12.00 -4.05
N GLY A 401 -27.31 -13.18 -3.90
CA GLY A 401 -27.05 -14.32 -4.78
C GLY A 401 -27.73 -14.14 -6.14
N VAL A 402 -27.56 -15.12 -7.03
CA VAL A 402 -28.23 -15.16 -8.33
C VAL A 402 -28.92 -16.50 -8.56
N SER A 403 -29.98 -16.51 -9.35
CA SER A 403 -30.72 -17.72 -9.72
C SER A 403 -31.01 -17.80 -11.22
N GLY A 404 -30.82 -18.99 -11.78
CA GLY A 404 -31.04 -19.30 -13.19
C GLY A 404 -29.85 -18.98 -14.09
N THR A 405 -29.86 -19.57 -15.28
CA THR A 405 -28.97 -19.21 -16.39
C THR A 405 -29.76 -18.41 -17.41
N THR A 406 -29.07 -17.70 -18.31
CA THR A 406 -29.72 -17.17 -19.51
C THR A 406 -30.15 -18.30 -20.45
N ASP A 407 -30.98 -17.98 -21.45
CA ASP A 407 -31.34 -18.91 -22.54
C ASP A 407 -30.11 -19.47 -23.28
N SER A 408 -28.99 -18.74 -23.21
CA SER A 408 -27.69 -19.10 -23.79
C SER A 408 -26.73 -19.80 -22.80
N GLY A 409 -27.19 -20.20 -21.60
CA GLY A 409 -26.41 -20.97 -20.62
C GLY A 409 -25.38 -20.19 -19.80
N HIS A 410 -25.46 -18.86 -19.75
CA HIS A 410 -24.49 -18.02 -19.02
C HIS A 410 -24.99 -17.61 -17.64
N TYR A 411 -24.05 -17.37 -16.71
CA TYR A 411 -24.33 -17.02 -15.33
C TYR A 411 -24.10 -15.53 -15.07
N PRO A 412 -25.06 -14.81 -14.45
CA PRO A 412 -24.89 -13.42 -14.03
C PRO A 412 -23.97 -13.31 -12.80
N GLY A 413 -23.57 -12.09 -12.48
CA GLY A 413 -22.75 -11.81 -11.31
C GLY A 413 -23.56 -11.69 -10.01
N THR A 414 -23.04 -12.24 -8.92
CA THR A 414 -23.52 -11.94 -7.56
C THR A 414 -23.11 -10.55 -7.10
N GLY A 415 -23.84 -10.00 -6.14
CA GLY A 415 -23.43 -8.78 -5.46
C GLY A 415 -22.21 -9.03 -4.56
N GLY A 416 -21.36 -8.01 -4.41
CA GLY A 416 -20.26 -8.01 -3.45
C GLY A 416 -20.76 -7.78 -2.02
N GLY A 417 -20.03 -8.35 -1.06
CA GLY A 417 -20.30 -8.10 0.36
C GLY A 417 -19.84 -6.72 0.84
N TYR A 418 -20.52 -6.17 1.84
CA TYR A 418 -20.04 -4.99 2.56
C TYR A 418 -18.80 -5.31 3.38
N THR A 419 -18.00 -4.28 3.65
CA THR A 419 -16.94 -4.31 4.67
C THR A 419 -17.37 -3.38 5.80
N GLY A 420 -17.40 -3.87 7.03
CA GLY A 420 -18.01 -3.15 8.15
C GLY A 420 -17.34 -3.39 9.48
N LEU A 421 -17.39 -2.37 10.33
CA LEU A 421 -16.99 -2.39 11.73
C LEU A 421 -18.24 -2.29 12.61
N PHE A 422 -18.34 -3.17 13.60
CA PHE A 422 -19.49 -3.29 14.50
C PHE A 422 -19.07 -3.31 15.97
N ASN A 423 -19.93 -2.81 16.85
CA ASN A 423 -19.76 -2.91 18.28
C ASN A 423 -20.17 -4.30 18.80
N GLY A 424 -19.19 -5.13 19.19
CA GLY A 424 -19.41 -6.47 19.74
C GLY A 424 -19.83 -7.52 18.71
N SER A 425 -21.02 -7.40 18.12
CA SER A 425 -21.59 -8.37 17.18
C SER A 425 -22.17 -7.72 15.94
N VAL A 426 -22.22 -8.50 14.85
CA VAL A 426 -22.71 -8.03 13.55
C VAL A 426 -24.23 -7.93 13.58
N SER A 427 -24.73 -6.69 13.64
CA SER A 427 -26.13 -6.34 13.46
C SER A 427 -26.21 -4.89 12.97
N GLN A 428 -27.32 -4.51 12.35
CA GLN A 428 -27.48 -3.13 11.86
C GLN A 428 -27.43 -2.11 13.02
N ALA A 429 -27.99 -2.47 14.18
CA ALA A 429 -27.98 -1.62 15.38
C ALA A 429 -26.56 -1.41 15.95
N ASN A 430 -25.66 -2.37 15.73
CA ASN A 430 -24.27 -2.30 16.19
C ASN A 430 -23.31 -1.72 15.16
N ALA A 431 -23.80 -1.30 13.99
CA ALA A 431 -22.97 -0.74 12.93
C ALA A 431 -22.25 0.53 13.42
N LEU A 432 -20.93 0.59 13.25
CA LEU A 432 -20.12 1.77 13.55
C LEU A 432 -19.70 2.47 12.26
N ALA A 433 -19.22 1.70 11.28
CA ALA A 433 -19.00 2.17 9.91
C ALA A 433 -19.11 1.00 8.92
N LEU A 434 -19.62 1.28 7.73
CA LEU A 434 -19.72 0.31 6.63
C LEU A 434 -19.39 0.95 5.30
N ALA A 435 -18.65 0.21 4.48
CA ALA A 435 -18.54 0.44 3.04
C ALA A 435 -19.38 -0.60 2.30
N GLY A 436 -20.35 -0.13 1.51
CA GLY A 436 -21.23 -1.01 0.74
C GLY A 436 -20.48 -1.77 -0.36
N GLY A 437 -20.93 -2.98 -0.65
CA GLY A 437 -20.46 -3.77 -1.78
C GLY A 437 -21.14 -3.38 -3.09
N GLY A 438 -20.50 -3.68 -4.21
CA GLY A 438 -21.03 -3.42 -5.55
C GLY A 438 -22.07 -4.44 -5.99
N GLY A 439 -22.99 -4.03 -6.87
CA GLY A 439 -23.96 -4.92 -7.50
C GLY A 439 -23.32 -5.82 -8.56
N GLY A 440 -23.90 -6.99 -8.79
CA GLY A 440 -23.46 -7.92 -9.83
C GLY A 440 -23.95 -7.53 -11.23
N ALA A 441 -23.18 -7.92 -12.24
CA ALA A 441 -23.50 -7.66 -13.63
C ALA A 441 -24.74 -8.45 -14.12
N GLY A 442 -25.48 -7.83 -15.04
CA GLY A 442 -26.52 -8.47 -15.83
C GLY A 442 -25.96 -9.22 -17.05
N ASN A 443 -26.84 -9.71 -17.92
CA ASN A 443 -26.46 -10.48 -19.11
C ASN A 443 -27.36 -10.14 -20.31
N LYS A 444 -27.14 -8.98 -20.93
CA LYS A 444 -27.76 -8.63 -22.22
C LYS A 444 -26.71 -8.11 -23.20
N SER A 445 -26.78 -8.63 -24.41
CA SER A 445 -25.79 -8.55 -25.48
C SER A 445 -25.62 -7.17 -26.12
N ASP A 446 -26.21 -6.09 -25.60
CA ASP A 446 -26.42 -4.90 -26.43
C ASP A 446 -25.90 -3.59 -25.79
N ASP A 447 -25.76 -3.46 -24.44
CA ASP A 447 -25.57 -2.13 -23.80
C ASP A 447 -24.70 -2.04 -22.52
N GLY A 448 -23.85 -3.02 -22.19
CA GLY A 448 -22.92 -2.89 -21.06
C GLY A 448 -23.61 -2.77 -19.71
N TRP A 449 -24.18 -3.88 -19.26
CA TRP A 449 -25.10 -4.03 -18.14
C TRP A 449 -24.35 -4.16 -16.82
N SER A 450 -23.59 -3.10 -16.49
CA SER A 450 -22.76 -3.08 -15.29
C SER A 450 -23.57 -2.93 -14.00
N GLY A 451 -23.13 -3.61 -12.95
CA GLY A 451 -23.67 -3.46 -11.60
C GLY A 451 -23.44 -2.06 -11.03
N GLY A 452 -24.31 -1.64 -10.11
CA GLY A 452 -24.15 -0.36 -9.42
C GLY A 452 -22.99 -0.38 -8.43
N ALA A 453 -22.23 0.71 -8.31
CA ALA A 453 -21.15 0.79 -7.34
C ALA A 453 -21.70 0.86 -5.91
N GLY A 454 -21.02 0.22 -4.97
CA GLY A 454 -21.29 0.34 -3.55
C GLY A 454 -20.74 1.64 -2.97
N GLY A 455 -21.20 1.99 -1.77
CA GLY A 455 -20.73 3.16 -1.03
C GLY A 455 -21.71 4.32 -1.06
N GLY A 456 -21.26 5.51 -0.65
CA GLY A 456 -22.13 6.69 -0.51
C GLY A 456 -23.15 6.56 0.62
N THR A 457 -23.91 7.64 0.85
CA THR A 457 -25.15 7.56 1.65
C THR A 457 -26.23 6.73 0.94
N SER A 458 -26.11 6.60 -0.37
CA SER A 458 -26.83 5.62 -1.18
C SER A 458 -25.87 4.94 -2.13
N GLY A 459 -25.98 3.62 -2.26
CA GLY A 459 -25.31 2.89 -3.32
C GLY A 459 -25.84 3.34 -4.67
N GLU A 460 -25.00 3.24 -5.69
CA GLU A 460 -25.38 3.68 -7.03
C GLU A 460 -26.36 2.71 -7.66
N ALA A 461 -27.27 3.25 -8.47
CA ALA A 461 -28.07 2.43 -9.35
C ALA A 461 -27.15 1.72 -10.35
N SER A 462 -27.56 0.53 -10.79
CA SER A 462 -26.93 -0.11 -11.93
C SER A 462 -27.14 0.70 -13.21
N LYS A 463 -26.40 0.37 -14.28
CA LYS A 463 -26.59 1.02 -15.59
C LYS A 463 -27.99 0.84 -16.20
N SER A 464 -28.79 -0.07 -15.66
CA SER A 464 -30.19 -0.26 -16.03
C SER A 464 -31.18 0.25 -14.97
N SER A 465 -30.76 1.16 -14.10
CA SER A 465 -31.61 1.84 -13.12
C SER A 465 -32.21 0.94 -12.02
N VAL A 466 -31.68 -0.27 -11.83
CA VAL A 466 -31.94 -1.05 -10.61
C VAL A 466 -31.26 -0.33 -9.44
N GLN A 467 -32.05 0.12 -8.47
CA GLN A 467 -31.59 1.09 -7.48
C GLN A 467 -30.66 0.47 -6.45
N GLY A 468 -29.68 1.27 -6.00
CA GLY A 468 -28.87 0.93 -4.84
C GLY A 468 -29.61 1.15 -3.51
N GLY A 469 -29.08 0.58 -2.44
CA GLY A 469 -29.60 0.77 -1.09
C GLY A 469 -29.32 2.18 -0.58
N THR A 470 -30.15 2.70 0.33
CA THR A 470 -29.99 4.04 0.93
C THR A 470 -29.62 3.94 2.42
N GLN A 471 -29.64 5.04 3.16
CA GLN A 471 -29.52 5.02 4.63
C GLN A 471 -30.77 4.51 5.35
N THR A 472 -31.90 4.35 4.66
CA THR A 472 -33.20 4.08 5.31
C THR A 472 -33.96 2.89 4.72
N GLN A 473 -33.59 2.43 3.53
CA GLN A 473 -34.25 1.31 2.86
C GLN A 473 -33.32 0.58 1.89
N GLY A 474 -33.64 -0.67 1.59
CA GLY A 474 -33.00 -1.41 0.51
C GLY A 474 -33.29 -0.79 -0.86
N GLY A 475 -32.45 -1.10 -1.83
CA GLY A 475 -32.67 -0.72 -3.22
C GLY A 475 -34.01 -1.27 -3.73
N GLN A 476 -34.66 -0.52 -4.61
CA GLN A 476 -35.99 -0.83 -5.15
C GLN A 476 -35.91 -1.15 -6.66
N SER A 477 -37.06 -1.15 -7.36
CA SER A 477 -37.27 -1.43 -8.79
C SER A 477 -37.39 -2.91 -9.19
N CYS A 478 -36.76 -3.84 -8.45
CA CYS A 478 -36.81 -5.27 -8.75
C CYS A 478 -36.93 -6.09 -7.47
N ASN A 479 -35.96 -6.96 -7.17
CA ASN A 479 -35.92 -7.74 -5.93
C ASN A 479 -35.27 -6.90 -4.83
N PRO A 480 -36.02 -6.35 -3.86
CA PRO A 480 -35.47 -5.34 -2.96
C PRO A 480 -34.36 -5.89 -2.07
N GLY A 481 -33.37 -5.06 -1.78
CA GLY A 481 -32.42 -5.33 -0.70
C GLY A 481 -33.06 -5.12 0.68
N SER A 482 -32.32 -5.45 1.72
CA SER A 482 -32.71 -5.25 3.13
C SER A 482 -31.51 -4.83 3.98
N ALA A 483 -31.72 -4.67 5.28
CA ALA A 483 -30.64 -4.32 6.21
C ALA A 483 -29.51 -5.36 6.13
N LEU A 484 -28.28 -4.90 5.87
CA LEU A 484 -27.10 -5.76 5.74
C LEU A 484 -27.18 -6.83 4.63
N GLN A 485 -28.15 -6.78 3.71
CA GLN A 485 -28.29 -7.82 2.69
C GLN A 485 -28.79 -7.25 1.35
N GLY A 486 -28.05 -7.48 0.28
CA GLY A 486 -28.46 -7.20 -1.09
C GLY A 486 -29.55 -8.16 -1.57
N GLY A 487 -30.44 -7.66 -2.42
CA GLY A 487 -31.50 -8.45 -3.03
C GLY A 487 -30.94 -9.49 -4.01
N ASN A 488 -31.57 -10.67 -4.07
CA ASN A 488 -31.13 -11.72 -4.98
C ASN A 488 -31.53 -11.41 -6.43
N GLY A 489 -30.64 -11.69 -7.37
CA GLY A 489 -30.95 -11.67 -8.80
C GLY A 489 -31.78 -12.89 -9.19
N THR A 490 -32.83 -12.70 -9.98
CA THR A 490 -33.69 -13.79 -10.48
C THR A 490 -33.71 -13.82 -12.01
N ASN A 491 -33.94 -14.99 -12.61
CA ASN A 491 -34.05 -15.16 -14.06
C ASN A 491 -32.79 -14.71 -14.82
N GLY A 492 -31.59 -15.11 -14.35
CA GLY A 492 -30.32 -14.75 -15.00
C GLY A 492 -29.90 -13.29 -14.82
N ALA A 493 -30.43 -12.62 -13.78
CA ALA A 493 -30.11 -11.24 -13.42
C ALA A 493 -29.07 -11.15 -12.30
N GLY A 494 -28.40 -10.00 -12.18
CA GLY A 494 -27.34 -9.76 -11.19
C GLY A 494 -27.86 -9.53 -9.77
N GLY A 495 -27.08 -9.95 -8.77
CA GLY A 495 -27.41 -9.75 -7.35
C GLY A 495 -27.09 -8.33 -6.87
N GLY A 496 -27.86 -7.79 -5.92
CA GLY A 496 -27.61 -6.48 -5.31
C GLY A 496 -26.42 -6.51 -4.34
N GLY A 497 -25.66 -5.42 -4.23
CA GLY A 497 -24.55 -5.31 -3.29
C GLY A 497 -25.01 -5.24 -1.83
N GLY A 498 -24.23 -5.82 -0.91
CA GLY A 498 -24.47 -5.69 0.53
C GLY A 498 -24.18 -4.28 1.03
N GLY A 499 -24.84 -3.81 2.08
CA GLY A 499 -24.60 -2.46 2.62
C GLY A 499 -25.38 -2.24 3.90
N TYR A 500 -25.32 -1.03 4.46
CA TYR A 500 -26.17 -0.70 5.61
C TYR A 500 -27.65 -0.97 5.30
N TYR A 501 -28.04 -0.61 4.09
CA TYR A 501 -29.05 -1.33 3.33
C TYR A 501 -28.47 -1.80 2.00
N GLY A 502 -28.80 -3.04 1.63
CA GLY A 502 -28.34 -3.61 0.37
C GLY A 502 -29.07 -3.06 -0.85
N GLY A 503 -28.40 -3.10 -2.00
CA GLY A 503 -29.00 -2.77 -3.29
C GLY A 503 -30.03 -3.80 -3.75
N ALA A 504 -30.90 -3.42 -4.69
CA ALA A 504 -31.82 -4.37 -5.30
C ALA A 504 -31.06 -5.36 -6.20
N GLY A 505 -31.52 -6.61 -6.21
CA GLY A 505 -31.17 -7.59 -7.24
C GLY A 505 -32.01 -7.36 -8.50
N GLY A 506 -31.44 -7.61 -9.66
CA GLY A 506 -32.16 -7.56 -10.93
C GLY A 506 -33.23 -8.66 -11.05
N ASN A 507 -34.13 -8.49 -12.01
CA ASN A 507 -35.21 -9.44 -12.31
C ASN A 507 -35.32 -9.65 -13.84
N VAL A 508 -36.54 -9.81 -14.38
CA VAL A 508 -36.86 -10.04 -15.79
C VAL A 508 -36.00 -9.18 -16.71
N SER A 509 -35.56 -9.73 -17.86
CA SER A 509 -34.63 -9.07 -18.79
C SER A 509 -33.16 -9.00 -18.38
N TYR A 510 -32.68 -9.86 -17.47
CA TYR A 510 -31.25 -10.01 -17.15
C TYR A 510 -30.61 -8.75 -16.54
N TYR A 511 -31.38 -7.97 -15.77
CA TYR A 511 -30.92 -6.69 -15.20
C TYR A 511 -29.74 -6.85 -14.22
N PRO A 512 -28.77 -5.92 -14.21
CA PRO A 512 -27.75 -5.85 -13.16
C PRO A 512 -28.35 -5.48 -11.79
N GLY A 513 -27.61 -5.80 -10.72
CA GLY A 513 -27.96 -5.39 -9.36
C GLY A 513 -27.46 -3.99 -9.01
N GLY A 514 -28.18 -3.29 -8.13
CA GLY A 514 -27.74 -2.00 -7.55
C GLY A 514 -26.69 -2.18 -6.46
N GLY A 515 -25.91 -1.14 -6.15
CA GLY A 515 -24.91 -1.16 -5.09
C GLY A 515 -25.51 -1.00 -3.69
N GLY A 516 -24.80 -1.47 -2.66
CA GLY A 516 -25.20 -1.25 -1.27
C GLY A 516 -24.73 0.11 -0.72
N SER A 517 -25.46 0.66 0.25
CA SER A 517 -25.05 1.91 0.92
C SER A 517 -23.91 1.71 1.91
N GLY A 518 -23.10 2.76 2.09
CA GLY A 518 -22.23 2.88 3.25
C GLY A 518 -23.00 3.28 4.51
N TYR A 519 -22.32 3.38 5.65
CA TYR A 519 -22.87 3.95 6.89
C TYR A 519 -21.76 4.44 7.81
N ILE A 520 -22.03 5.47 8.59
CA ILE A 520 -21.15 5.97 9.66
C ILE A 520 -22.05 6.33 10.84
N THR A 521 -21.71 5.85 12.04
CA THR A 521 -22.46 6.13 13.26
C THR A 521 -22.49 7.64 13.57
N PRO A 522 -23.62 8.17 14.09
CA PRO A 522 -23.66 9.51 14.67
C PRO A 522 -22.57 9.68 15.75
N GLY A 523 -21.91 10.83 15.77
CA GLY A 523 -20.81 11.13 16.71
C GLY A 523 -19.41 10.81 16.20
N ALA A 524 -19.27 10.15 15.04
CA ALA A 524 -17.98 10.05 14.37
C ALA A 524 -17.58 11.38 13.70
N THR A 525 -16.28 11.64 13.59
CA THR A 525 -15.71 12.84 12.97
C THR A 525 -14.85 12.48 11.76
N ASN A 526 -14.48 13.45 10.92
CA ASN A 526 -13.71 13.23 9.68
C ASN A 526 -14.32 12.13 8.78
N ALA A 527 -15.65 12.15 8.72
CA ALA A 527 -16.47 11.16 8.02
C ALA A 527 -16.51 11.46 6.52
N ALA A 528 -16.26 10.46 5.68
CA ALA A 528 -16.43 10.57 4.24
C ALA A 528 -16.83 9.23 3.61
N PHE A 529 -17.65 9.32 2.56
CA PHE A 529 -17.97 8.23 1.65
C PHE A 529 -17.42 8.57 0.27
N ILE A 530 -16.84 7.58 -0.41
CA ILE A 530 -16.40 7.73 -1.80
C ILE A 530 -16.94 6.53 -2.58
N THR A 531 -17.67 6.79 -3.67
CA THR A 531 -18.12 5.76 -4.61
C THR A 531 -17.10 5.59 -5.73
N SER A 532 -17.27 4.54 -6.53
CA SER A 532 -16.40 4.27 -7.68
C SER A 532 -16.41 5.44 -8.68
N PRO A 533 -15.26 5.81 -9.27
CA PRO A 533 -15.21 6.86 -10.28
C PRO A 533 -15.84 6.45 -11.63
N ASP A 534 -15.97 5.16 -11.91
CA ASP A 534 -16.35 4.62 -13.22
C ASP A 534 -17.25 3.36 -13.11
N HIS A 535 -17.89 3.17 -11.95
CA HIS A 535 -18.62 1.97 -11.53
C HIS A 535 -17.79 0.70 -11.30
N VAL A 536 -16.53 0.59 -11.75
CA VAL A 536 -15.81 -0.70 -11.80
C VAL A 536 -14.52 -0.67 -10.99
N SER A 537 -13.81 0.44 -11.05
CA SER A 537 -12.56 0.66 -10.35
C SER A 537 -12.83 0.94 -8.87
N ALA A 538 -12.00 0.36 -8.00
CA ALA A 538 -12.10 0.62 -6.58
C ALA A 538 -11.91 2.12 -6.28
N PRO A 539 -12.66 2.69 -5.34
CA PRO A 539 -12.45 4.07 -4.90
C PRO A 539 -11.18 4.22 -4.04
N ASN A 540 -10.59 5.43 -4.07
CA ASN A 540 -9.50 5.85 -3.20
C ASN A 540 -8.24 4.94 -3.23
N THR A 541 -7.82 4.51 -4.41
CA THR A 541 -6.66 3.62 -4.62
C THR A 541 -5.30 4.31 -4.42
N THR A 542 -5.27 5.64 -4.36
CA THR A 542 -4.07 6.45 -4.06
C THR A 542 -3.78 6.54 -2.56
N ASP A 543 -4.69 6.07 -1.70
CA ASP A 543 -4.48 6.06 -0.26
C ASP A 543 -3.31 5.14 0.10
N PRO A 544 -2.32 5.59 0.90
CA PRO A 544 -1.21 4.74 1.33
C PRO A 544 -1.63 3.48 2.11
N ALA A 545 -2.88 3.44 2.58
CA ALA A 545 -3.44 2.28 3.26
C ALA A 545 -4.04 1.23 2.30
N TYR A 546 -4.24 1.55 1.02
CA TYR A 546 -4.76 0.65 0.01
C TYR A 546 -3.72 -0.45 -0.32
N PRO A 547 -4.08 -1.74 -0.27
CA PRO A 547 -3.12 -2.84 -0.42
C PRO A 547 -2.74 -3.14 -1.88
N GLY A 548 -3.34 -2.46 -2.86
CA GLY A 548 -3.16 -2.74 -4.28
C GLY A 548 -4.00 -3.93 -4.78
N GLY A 549 -3.70 -4.38 -5.99
CA GLY A 549 -4.42 -5.48 -6.64
C GLY A 549 -5.88 -5.14 -6.95
N ILE A 550 -6.74 -6.15 -6.91
CA ILE A 550 -8.16 -6.03 -7.28
C ILE A 550 -9.08 -5.63 -6.11
N VAL A 551 -8.56 -5.28 -4.93
CA VAL A 551 -9.40 -5.02 -3.72
C VAL A 551 -10.53 -4.04 -4.00
N GLY A 552 -11.76 -4.44 -3.71
CA GLY A 552 -12.97 -3.65 -3.94
C GLY A 552 -13.29 -3.34 -5.41
N ALA A 553 -12.50 -3.80 -6.38
CA ALA A 553 -12.80 -3.63 -7.79
C ALA A 553 -13.93 -4.57 -8.23
N GLY A 554 -14.79 -4.10 -9.12
CA GLY A 554 -15.80 -4.91 -9.78
C GLY A 554 -15.18 -6.00 -10.65
N GLY A 555 -15.85 -7.15 -10.75
CA GLY A 555 -15.42 -8.23 -11.62
C GLY A 555 -15.38 -7.75 -13.08
N LYS A 556 -14.31 -8.11 -13.78
CA LYS A 556 -14.18 -7.90 -15.23
C LYS A 556 -14.29 -9.22 -15.96
N TYR A 557 -14.83 -9.19 -17.18
CA TYR A 557 -14.84 -10.36 -18.05
C TYR A 557 -13.39 -10.75 -18.41
N SER A 558 -13.04 -11.99 -18.10
CA SER A 558 -11.84 -12.69 -18.57
C SER A 558 -12.10 -14.18 -18.38
N LEU A 559 -11.71 -15.02 -19.35
CA LEU A 559 -12.05 -16.45 -19.44
C LEU A 559 -11.62 -17.31 -18.22
N ASP A 560 -10.85 -16.76 -17.27
CA ASP A 560 -10.44 -17.44 -16.04
C ASP A 560 -10.68 -16.66 -14.72
N THR A 561 -11.20 -15.41 -14.72
CA THR A 561 -11.15 -14.53 -13.52
C THR A 561 -12.33 -13.56 -13.33
N GLY A 562 -13.57 -13.94 -13.63
CA GLY A 562 -14.78 -13.10 -13.38
C GLY A 562 -15.05 -12.71 -11.92
N ARG A 563 -14.10 -13.01 -11.00
CA ARG A 563 -14.14 -12.67 -9.58
C ARG A 563 -13.89 -11.19 -9.38
N ALA A 564 -14.75 -10.58 -8.59
CA ALA A 564 -14.52 -9.25 -8.08
C ALA A 564 -13.47 -9.25 -6.96
N GLY A 565 -12.95 -8.07 -6.67
CA GLY A 565 -12.17 -7.81 -5.48
C GLY A 565 -12.92 -8.09 -4.20
N ASN A 566 -12.28 -8.80 -3.27
CA ASN A 566 -12.71 -8.77 -1.88
C ASN A 566 -12.56 -7.38 -1.29
N GLY A 567 -13.28 -7.12 -0.20
CA GLY A 567 -13.11 -5.91 0.59
C GLY A 567 -11.79 -5.89 1.37
N TYR A 568 -11.55 -4.78 2.06
CA TYR A 568 -10.39 -4.61 2.93
C TYR A 568 -10.67 -3.58 4.01
N ALA A 569 -10.15 -3.79 5.21
CA ALA A 569 -10.32 -2.85 6.32
C ALA A 569 -8.99 -2.50 6.98
N VAL A 570 -8.84 -1.23 7.33
CA VAL A 570 -7.73 -0.71 8.13
C VAL A 570 -8.31 0.07 9.30
N ILE A 571 -7.81 -0.21 10.50
CA ILE A 571 -8.18 0.48 11.73
C ILE A 571 -6.90 1.03 12.35
N THR A 572 -6.85 2.34 12.57
CA THR A 572 -5.74 3.01 13.26
C THR A 572 -6.26 3.55 14.57
N TYR A 573 -5.82 2.97 15.68
CA TYR A 573 -6.17 3.44 17.02
C TYR A 573 -5.31 4.63 17.42
N THR A 574 -5.94 5.65 17.97
CA THR A 574 -5.26 6.73 18.68
C THR A 574 -5.26 6.41 20.16
N ILE A 575 -4.09 6.01 20.66
CA ILE A 575 -3.84 5.75 22.07
C ILE A 575 -3.28 7.03 22.68
N LYS A 576 -3.87 7.47 23.78
CA LYS A 576 -3.33 8.56 24.58
C LYS A 576 -2.96 8.03 25.96
N SER A 577 -1.80 8.44 26.43
CA SER A 577 -1.37 8.19 27.80
C SER A 577 -0.87 9.49 28.42
N ASP A 578 -0.96 9.60 29.73
CA ASP A 578 -0.25 10.65 30.44
C ASP A 578 1.25 10.38 30.35
N MET A 579 2.04 11.43 30.16
CA MET A 579 3.49 11.35 29.95
C MET A 579 4.19 12.21 31.00
N VAL A 580 5.25 11.69 31.60
CA VAL A 580 6.13 12.46 32.48
C VAL A 580 7.52 12.50 31.85
N LEU A 581 7.93 13.69 31.40
CA LEU A 581 9.29 13.96 30.94
C LEU A 581 10.07 14.54 32.11
N THR A 582 11.20 13.93 32.47
CA THR A 582 12.08 14.45 33.52
C THR A 582 13.44 14.76 32.90
N SER A 583 14.01 15.92 33.19
CA SER A 583 15.35 16.28 32.74
C SER A 583 16.42 15.50 33.51
N ASP A 584 17.61 15.40 32.93
CA ASP A 584 18.79 15.09 33.74
C ASP A 584 19.06 16.20 34.76
N ALA A 585 19.84 15.85 35.78
CA ALA A 585 20.29 16.81 36.78
C ALA A 585 21.34 17.76 36.20
N ILE A 586 21.04 19.06 36.24
CA ILE A 586 21.95 20.12 35.78
C ILE A 586 22.65 20.74 37.00
N PRO A 587 23.98 20.63 37.12
CA PRO A 587 24.71 21.29 38.19
C PRO A 587 24.76 22.81 37.97
N VAL A 588 24.49 23.59 39.00
CA VAL A 588 24.55 25.07 39.00
C VAL A 588 25.51 25.59 40.06
N ALA A 589 26.19 26.70 39.78
CA ALA A 589 27.30 27.20 40.63
C ALA A 589 26.85 27.65 42.04
N SER A 590 25.58 28.01 42.20
CA SER A 590 24.99 28.37 43.49
C SER A 590 23.50 28.02 43.49
N ALA A 591 22.89 27.88 44.67
CA ALA A 591 21.49 27.51 44.78
C ALA A 591 20.58 28.64 44.29
N PRO A 592 19.83 28.45 43.18
CA PRO A 592 19.06 29.52 42.57
C PRO A 592 17.79 29.81 43.37
N ALA A 593 17.36 31.07 43.35
CA ALA A 593 16.08 31.49 43.95
C ALA A 593 14.91 31.22 42.99
N TYR A 594 15.18 31.26 41.68
CA TYR A 594 14.20 31.00 40.63
C TYR A 594 14.80 30.11 39.54
N ALA A 595 13.93 29.43 38.80
CA ALA A 595 14.35 28.76 37.58
C ALA A 595 13.21 28.79 36.56
N SER A 596 13.58 28.75 35.29
CA SER A 596 12.64 28.69 34.18
C SER A 596 12.96 27.56 33.22
N LEU A 597 11.91 26.84 32.83
CA LEU A 597 11.90 25.85 31.77
C LEU A 597 11.25 26.47 30.54
N HIS A 598 11.94 26.45 29.41
CA HIS A 598 11.42 26.86 28.11
C HIS A 598 11.19 25.62 27.25
N ALA A 599 10.10 25.59 26.49
CA ALA A 599 9.84 24.51 25.54
C ALA A 599 8.97 25.00 24.39
N LEU A 600 9.04 24.30 23.26
CA LEU A 600 8.04 24.42 22.20
C LEU A 600 6.87 23.48 22.54
N TYR A 601 5.65 24.00 22.48
CA TYR A 601 4.43 23.28 22.81
C TYR A 601 3.41 23.37 21.69
N ARG A 602 2.71 22.26 21.44
CA ARG A 602 1.55 22.22 20.56
C ARG A 602 0.43 21.42 21.21
N ASP A 603 -0.77 22.00 21.19
CA ASP A 603 -2.00 21.29 21.52
C ASP A 603 -2.51 20.56 20.27
N ASP A 604 -2.31 19.25 20.23
CA ASP A 604 -2.83 18.38 19.17
C ASP A 604 -4.30 18.00 19.40
N SER A 605 -4.82 18.24 20.61
CA SER A 605 -6.21 17.94 20.96
C SER A 605 -7.18 19.09 20.69
N GLY A 606 -6.66 20.31 20.52
CA GLY A 606 -7.45 21.55 20.39
C GLY A 606 -8.26 21.93 21.64
N THR A 607 -8.06 21.22 22.76
CA THR A 607 -8.82 21.39 23.99
C THR A 607 -7.95 21.33 25.25
N ALA A 608 -6.61 21.36 25.12
CA ALA A 608 -5.70 21.26 26.25
C ALA A 608 -5.47 22.61 26.91
N VAL A 609 -5.47 22.63 28.24
CA VAL A 609 -5.32 23.82 29.08
C VAL A 609 -3.97 23.80 29.81
N LEU A 610 -3.13 24.82 29.59
CA LEU A 610 -1.85 24.98 30.29
C LEU A 610 -2.08 25.19 31.80
N GLY A 611 -1.30 24.50 32.63
CA GLY A 611 -1.45 24.50 34.09
C GLY A 611 -2.45 23.46 34.63
N THR A 612 -3.27 22.85 33.76
CA THR A 612 -4.18 21.74 34.13
C THR A 612 -3.82 20.46 33.39
N ASP A 613 -3.77 20.50 32.05
CA ASP A 613 -3.47 19.35 31.19
C ASP A 613 -1.98 19.26 30.84
N LEU A 614 -1.28 20.40 30.84
CA LEU A 614 0.18 20.46 30.85
C LEU A 614 0.61 21.07 32.19
N THR A 615 1.37 20.32 32.98
CA THR A 615 1.96 20.84 34.23
C THR A 615 3.48 20.72 34.18
N ALA A 616 4.17 21.63 34.86
CA ALA A 616 5.61 21.60 34.98
C ALA A 616 6.01 21.83 36.43
N GLU A 617 7.04 21.13 36.89
CA GLU A 617 7.58 21.24 38.23
C GLU A 617 9.10 21.32 38.14
N ILE A 618 9.71 22.12 39.02
CA ILE A 618 11.16 22.31 39.06
C ILE A 618 11.66 22.04 40.49
N SER A 619 12.85 21.45 40.57
CA SER A 619 13.57 21.07 41.79
C SER A 619 14.99 21.63 41.75
N ARG A 620 15.50 22.14 42.88
CA ARG A 620 16.93 22.50 43.08
C ARG A 620 17.72 21.50 43.92
N ASP A 621 17.10 20.40 44.34
CA ASP A 621 17.67 19.39 45.25
C ASP A 621 17.70 17.99 44.62
N GLY A 622 17.94 17.93 43.30
CA GLY A 622 18.08 16.67 42.57
C GLY A 622 16.77 15.89 42.41
N GLY A 623 15.62 16.54 42.55
CA GLY A 623 14.30 15.92 42.39
C GLY A 623 13.70 15.35 43.68
N THR A 624 14.23 15.70 44.85
CA THR A 624 13.70 15.26 46.14
C THR A 624 12.49 16.10 46.57
N THR A 625 12.50 17.40 46.32
CA THR A 625 11.33 18.28 46.43
C THR A 625 11.00 18.95 45.11
N TRP A 626 9.72 19.24 44.91
CA TRP A 626 9.19 19.79 43.64
C TRP A 626 8.33 21.00 43.92
N THR A 627 8.57 22.09 43.19
CA THR A 627 7.70 23.27 43.19
C THR A 627 7.01 23.37 41.83
N ALA A 628 5.70 23.57 41.83
CA ALA A 628 4.93 23.81 40.63
C ALA A 628 5.40 25.10 39.93
N ALA A 629 5.64 25.00 38.62
CA ALA A 629 6.05 26.10 37.78
C ALA A 629 4.83 26.69 37.06
N ALA A 630 4.68 28.01 37.11
CA ALA A 630 3.61 28.71 36.40
C ALA A 630 3.95 28.78 34.91
N ILE A 631 3.09 28.21 34.06
CA ILE A 631 3.29 28.15 32.60
C ILE A 631 2.64 29.37 31.94
N ALA A 632 3.40 30.05 31.09
CA ALA A 632 2.92 31.14 30.24
C ALA A 632 3.36 30.92 28.78
N VAL A 633 2.47 31.27 27.84
CA VAL A 633 2.82 31.34 26.41
C VAL A 633 3.56 32.66 26.18
N LEU A 634 4.76 32.59 25.62
CA LEU A 634 5.56 33.77 25.31
C LEU A 634 5.32 34.29 23.89
N ALA A 635 5.26 33.38 22.91
CA ALA A 635 5.08 33.72 21.50
C ALA A 635 4.64 32.52 20.66
N ALA A 636 4.09 32.77 19.48
CA ALA A 636 3.97 31.76 18.43
C ALA A 636 5.34 31.57 17.74
N TYR A 637 5.72 30.33 17.44
CA TYR A 637 7.02 30.02 16.82
C TYR A 637 6.93 29.92 15.29
N ASP A 638 6.05 29.06 14.77
CA ASP A 638 5.91 28.77 13.34
C ASP A 638 4.43 28.62 12.89
N GLY A 639 3.49 29.09 13.72
CA GLY A 639 2.05 28.89 13.52
C GLY A 639 1.55 27.49 13.90
N THR A 640 2.44 26.57 14.26
CA THR A 640 2.12 25.20 14.66
C THR A 640 2.51 24.93 16.13
N TYR A 641 3.63 25.49 16.58
CA TYR A 641 4.10 25.45 17.97
C TYR A 641 4.10 26.84 18.60
N ALA A 642 3.83 26.87 19.91
CA ALA A 642 3.97 28.03 20.77
C ALA A 642 5.22 27.86 21.66
N LEU A 643 5.99 28.93 21.85
CA LEU A 643 7.05 28.97 22.85
C LEU A 643 6.43 29.21 24.23
N ILE A 644 6.62 28.27 25.15
CA ILE A 644 6.15 28.37 26.53
C ILE A 644 7.32 28.55 27.49
N ARG A 645 7.05 29.23 28.60
CA ARG A 645 7.94 29.33 29.76
C ARG A 645 7.19 28.88 31.01
N ALA A 646 7.76 27.92 31.73
CA ALA A 646 7.34 27.52 33.05
C ALA A 646 8.34 28.03 34.09
N ARG A 647 7.93 28.93 34.99
CA ARG A 647 8.81 29.54 36.00
C ARG A 647 8.40 29.15 37.42
N ALA A 648 9.37 28.78 38.27
CA ALA A 648 9.15 28.41 39.66
C ALA A 648 10.01 29.23 40.63
N ALA A 649 9.45 29.55 41.81
CA ALA A 649 10.18 30.10 42.94
C ALA A 649 10.71 28.96 43.82
N LEU A 650 12.02 28.80 43.91
CA LEU A 650 12.66 27.64 44.52
C LEU A 650 13.13 27.89 45.96
N ALA A 651 13.01 29.13 46.45
CA ALA A 651 13.50 29.54 47.76
C ALA A 651 12.96 28.68 48.93
N ALA A 652 11.75 28.12 48.80
CA ALA A 652 11.12 27.28 49.80
C ALA A 652 11.63 25.82 49.84
N GLN A 653 12.33 25.36 48.81
CA GLN A 653 12.94 24.02 48.78
C GLN A 653 14.20 23.97 49.65
N PRO A 654 14.69 22.80 50.07
CA PRO A 654 16.05 22.66 50.58
C PRO A 654 17.10 23.29 49.65
N VAL A 655 18.16 23.86 50.22
CA VAL A 655 19.22 24.51 49.44
C VAL A 655 20.04 23.43 48.73
N GLY A 656 20.11 23.50 47.40
CA GLY A 656 20.86 22.56 46.58
C GLY A 656 21.31 23.18 45.26
N THR A 657 22.30 22.55 44.63
CA THR A 657 22.95 22.99 43.38
C THR A 657 22.64 22.05 42.21
N SER A 658 21.63 21.19 42.35
CA SER A 658 21.27 20.19 41.34
C SER A 658 19.86 20.46 40.84
N LEU A 659 19.77 21.08 39.67
CA LEU A 659 18.52 21.53 39.08
C LEU A 659 17.91 20.44 38.20
N VAL A 660 16.64 20.11 38.44
CA VAL A 660 15.87 19.13 37.67
C VAL A 660 14.50 19.72 37.35
N ALA A 661 13.99 19.51 36.14
CA ALA A 661 12.61 19.85 35.79
C ALA A 661 11.87 18.62 35.29
N ARG A 662 10.56 18.57 35.54
CA ARG A 662 9.69 17.60 34.89
C ARG A 662 8.43 18.25 34.33
N ILE A 663 8.04 17.79 33.15
CA ILE A 663 6.80 18.19 32.46
C ILE A 663 5.87 16.99 32.45
N LYS A 664 4.62 17.19 32.82
CA LYS A 664 3.59 16.15 32.81
C LYS A 664 2.47 16.54 31.85
N THR A 665 2.10 15.64 30.97
CA THR A 665 0.80 15.70 30.28
C THR A 665 -0.20 14.89 31.10
N LEU A 666 -1.37 15.47 31.33
CA LEU A 666 -2.45 14.92 32.16
C LEU A 666 -3.76 14.86 31.37
N ASN A 667 -4.73 14.14 31.92
CA ASN A 667 -6.11 14.06 31.41
C ASN A 667 -6.23 13.53 29.98
N LEU A 668 -5.22 12.76 29.52
CA LEU A 668 -5.22 12.10 28.21
C LEU A 668 -5.45 13.08 27.03
N LYS A 669 -5.00 14.33 27.16
CA LYS A 669 -5.04 15.30 26.04
C LYS A 669 -3.80 15.13 25.16
N ALA A 670 -4.00 15.09 23.84
CA ALA A 670 -2.90 14.96 22.88
C ALA A 670 -2.10 16.26 22.83
N GLN A 671 -0.82 16.16 23.16
CA GLN A 671 0.07 17.29 23.36
C GLN A 671 1.46 16.92 22.85
N ARG A 672 2.15 17.90 22.26
CA ARG A 672 3.56 17.75 21.85
C ARG A 672 4.43 18.77 22.55
N ILE A 673 5.61 18.29 22.94
CA ILE A 673 6.66 19.10 23.56
C ILE A 673 7.93 18.88 22.77
N ALA A 674 8.63 19.95 22.42
CA ALA A 674 9.91 19.90 21.72
C ALA A 674 10.91 20.86 22.34
N ALA A 675 12.19 20.50 22.26
CA ALA A 675 13.32 21.31 22.71
C ALA A 675 13.18 21.92 24.13
N PRO A 676 12.89 21.12 25.17
CA PRO A 676 12.88 21.63 26.54
C PRO A 676 14.28 22.08 26.95
N ALA A 677 14.38 23.29 27.52
CA ALA A 677 15.62 23.89 28.00
C ALA A 677 15.40 24.51 29.38
N LEU A 678 16.24 24.14 30.34
CA LEU A 678 16.13 24.53 31.74
C LEU A 678 17.21 25.55 32.10
N TYR A 679 16.81 26.64 32.75
CA TYR A 679 17.67 27.77 33.12
C TYR A 679 17.52 28.10 34.60
N ALA A 680 18.64 28.28 35.29
CA ALA A 680 18.68 28.88 36.63
C ALA A 680 18.67 30.41 36.52
N GLU A 681 17.95 31.08 37.41
CA GLU A 681 17.81 32.53 37.48
C GLU A 681 18.36 33.10 38.80
#